data_AF-A0A9E7GXN3-F1
#
_entry.id   AF-A0A9E7GXN3-F1
#
_cell.length_a   1.000
_cell.length_b   1.000
_cell.length_c   1.000
_cell.angle_alpha   90.00
_cell.angle_beta   90.00
_cell.angle_gamma   90.00
#
_symmetry.space_group_name_H-M   'P 1'
#
loop_
_entity.id
_entity.type
_entity.pdbx_description
1 polymer ?
#
loop_
_entity_poly.entity_id
_entity_poly.type
_entity_poly.pdbx_seq_one_letter_code
_entity_poly.pdbx_strand_id
1 'polypeptide(L)'
;MGDEMEQRIPPKENTSMPVIVVQDGNKGELDSSSKVNDVVEPPSAGMIFNCIDELYEYYKTYGNQEGFPVFKKSTKNDKQGRLHFVTLSCGRGGKSRCKREKLVNPSLTMKIECNAKLNARVYDDGVVRVTSVFLEHNHELSPTRARYLPRRRSVGTSMKKRREKIGEAGGTVAKTLASSAVECGGHESEPSLEKVCQNYIDNIDKTRKLCLGVGDAGAVCNYFNRMQEQNSNFYYSLDFNEDGHIRNVFWADEMSRAAYKSFSDAVTFDTTYLTNKYDLPFVTFVGINHHGQPMLFGCGLVSGEDTETFVWLFMQWLACMSGNAPKAVITDQDVAIHKAIEIVFPEARHRWCLWQIMKKIHGKLSCHSNNEQVTATLMQAVYDSMSKGEFDFNWGQMIQKYSLQSNAWLSTLYDNRHRWVPVHVKDSFWAGMSTTQRSENVHEFFEGHVNSKTTLKQFVERYDKALKTKVEKEVQEDLNSFNCYCPCVSHYNIEKQFQQAYTNNKFKEIQEEFKGKMFCYVHSMKEEDDFGVYEVIEDMVVENGLSNQKVCFTVYFKQAEFDVRCSCRLFEFQGILCRHIITLLTVKGVYLVPQKYILPRWRKDFRREHTKVKVSYNNWNSTPEMQRNDLISKRSAMFADFGCTSEENTQIALDFIEQFRQKFNIADPLNVNGQPIFSYHEMGHIKVCLLEATNSADRSLEISFGNRTISIV
;
A
#
# COMPACT_ATOMS: atom_id res chain seq x y z
N MET A 1 18.89 -71.35 -42.71
CA MET A 1 19.94 -70.82 -41.79
C MET A 1 19.62 -69.37 -41.39
N GLY A 2 18.61 -69.09 -40.57
CA GLY A 2 17.44 -69.88 -40.18
C GLY A 2 16.41 -68.95 -39.51
N ASP A 3 15.11 -69.11 -39.76
CA ASP A 3 14.20 -70.12 -39.14
C ASP A 3 13.97 -69.72 -37.65
N GLU A 4 12.77 -69.42 -37.10
CA GLU A 4 11.33 -69.71 -37.36
C GLU A 4 10.42 -68.49 -36.97
N MET A 5 9.18 -68.26 -37.47
CA MET A 5 7.83 -68.80 -37.11
C MET A 5 7.41 -68.69 -35.61
N GLU A 6 6.15 -68.48 -35.19
CA GLU A 6 4.88 -68.12 -35.85
C GLU A 6 3.82 -67.45 -34.89
N GLN A 7 2.94 -66.62 -35.47
CA GLN A 7 1.48 -66.41 -35.29
C GLN A 7 0.61 -66.83 -34.05
N ARG A 8 -0.52 -66.06 -33.93
CA ARG A 8 -1.92 -66.45 -33.59
C ARG A 8 -2.53 -66.23 -32.17
N ILE A 9 -3.87 -66.38 -32.10
CA ILE A 9 -4.83 -65.85 -31.11
C ILE A 9 -5.87 -66.97 -30.69
N PRO A 10 -6.98 -66.69 -29.96
CA PRO A 10 -7.34 -67.25 -28.65
C PRO A 10 -8.19 -68.56 -28.69
N PRO A 11 -8.77 -69.03 -27.55
CA PRO A 11 -10.23 -68.76 -27.35
C PRO A 11 -10.77 -68.61 -25.90
N LYS A 12 -11.80 -67.75 -25.79
CA LYS A 12 -13.10 -67.84 -25.04
C LYS A 12 -13.36 -68.76 -23.82
N GLU A 13 -14.17 -68.20 -22.89
CA GLU A 13 -15.29 -68.84 -22.11
C GLU A 13 -14.94 -69.86 -20.99
N ASN A 14 -15.76 -70.13 -19.94
CA ASN A 14 -17.02 -69.54 -19.41
C ASN A 14 -17.23 -69.90 -17.91
N THR A 15 -18.17 -69.24 -17.20
CA THR A 15 -18.95 -69.72 -15.99
C THR A 15 -18.23 -70.17 -14.69
N SER A 16 -18.83 -70.19 -13.46
CA SER A 16 -19.91 -69.39 -12.84
C SER A 16 -20.14 -69.72 -11.32
N MET A 17 -20.14 -68.70 -10.44
CA MET A 17 -20.95 -68.58 -9.19
C MET A 17 -20.85 -69.67 -8.08
N PRO A 18 -21.58 -69.62 -6.93
CA PRO A 18 -22.29 -68.51 -6.25
C PRO A 18 -21.93 -68.32 -4.74
N VAL A 19 -22.13 -67.11 -4.19
CA VAL A 19 -22.74 -66.89 -2.84
C VAL A 19 -23.57 -65.58 -2.88
N ILE A 20 -24.76 -65.61 -2.29
CA ILE A 20 -25.72 -64.48 -2.15
C ILE A 20 -26.70 -64.79 -1.00
N VAL A 21 -27.39 -63.84 -0.34
CA VAL A 21 -27.44 -62.37 -0.58
C VAL A 21 -26.52 -61.63 0.42
N VAL A 22 -26.82 -60.60 1.25
CA VAL A 22 -28.03 -59.86 1.69
C VAL A 22 -27.79 -58.33 1.60
N GLN A 23 -28.89 -57.57 1.66
CA GLN A 23 -29.03 -56.10 1.66
C GLN A 23 -28.27 -55.38 2.81
N ASP A 24 -28.03 -54.06 2.79
CA ASP A 24 -28.94 -53.00 2.30
C ASP A 24 -28.27 -51.65 1.96
N GLY A 25 -29.01 -50.73 1.30
CA GLY A 25 -28.73 -49.28 1.30
C GLY A 25 -28.17 -48.65 0.00
N ASN A 26 -29.07 -48.22 -0.90
CA ASN A 26 -28.74 -47.51 -2.15
C ASN A 26 -28.02 -46.15 -1.96
N LYS A 27 -27.02 -45.87 -2.81
CA LYS A 27 -26.63 -44.51 -3.23
C LYS A 27 -26.33 -44.49 -4.73
N GLY A 28 -27.19 -43.84 -5.50
CA GLY A 28 -27.01 -43.65 -6.94
C GLY A 28 -25.97 -42.59 -7.26
N GLU A 29 -25.41 -42.69 -8.46
CA GLU A 29 -24.50 -41.72 -9.07
C GLU A 29 -25.23 -40.41 -9.42
N LEU A 30 -24.47 -39.33 -9.61
CA LEU A 30 -24.93 -38.15 -10.34
C LEU A 30 -23.75 -37.50 -11.08
N ASP A 31 -23.98 -37.12 -12.34
CA ASP A 31 -22.92 -36.67 -13.26
C ASP A 31 -22.14 -35.43 -12.78
N SER A 32 -20.83 -35.44 -13.09
CA SER A 32 -19.95 -34.29 -12.93
C SER A 32 -19.84 -33.49 -14.23
N SER A 33 -20.92 -32.81 -14.62
CA SER A 33 -20.93 -31.99 -15.83
C SER A 33 -19.98 -30.80 -15.73
N SER A 34 -19.16 -30.63 -16.78
CA SER A 34 -18.15 -29.58 -16.88
C SER A 34 -18.80 -28.21 -17.10
N LYS A 35 -18.49 -27.25 -16.21
CA LYS A 35 -18.98 -25.87 -16.37
C LYS A 35 -18.19 -25.13 -17.44
N VAL A 36 -18.84 -24.87 -18.56
CA VAL A 36 -18.43 -23.92 -19.59
C VAL A 36 -18.42 -22.50 -18.99
N ASN A 37 -17.59 -21.61 -19.54
CA ASN A 37 -17.65 -20.18 -19.22
C ASN A 37 -18.81 -19.55 -19.99
N ASP A 38 -20.02 -19.58 -19.42
CA ASP A 38 -21.20 -18.95 -20.03
C ASP A 38 -21.00 -17.43 -20.14
N VAL A 39 -20.83 -16.95 -21.38
CA VAL A 39 -20.97 -15.53 -21.72
C VAL A 39 -22.45 -15.19 -21.70
N VAL A 40 -22.83 -14.07 -21.10
CA VAL A 40 -24.24 -13.74 -20.83
C VAL A 40 -24.63 -12.49 -21.62
N GLU A 41 -25.72 -12.59 -22.39
CA GLU A 41 -26.19 -11.48 -23.24
C GLU A 41 -26.59 -10.24 -22.43
N PRO A 42 -26.38 -9.01 -22.97
CA PRO A 42 -26.75 -7.77 -22.29
C PRO A 42 -28.24 -7.70 -21.93
N PRO A 43 -28.59 -7.17 -20.73
CA PRO A 43 -29.96 -7.17 -20.26
C PRO A 43 -30.85 -6.23 -21.07
N SER A 44 -31.94 -6.78 -21.62
CA SER A 44 -32.96 -6.05 -22.35
C SER A 44 -34.29 -5.97 -21.59
N ALA A 45 -35.12 -4.98 -21.93
CA ALA A 45 -36.49 -4.92 -21.41
C ALA A 45 -37.34 -6.02 -22.08
N GLY A 46 -38.11 -6.76 -21.28
CA GLY A 46 -38.91 -7.90 -21.74
C GLY A 46 -38.38 -9.27 -21.30
N MET A 47 -37.09 -9.41 -20.95
CA MET A 47 -36.50 -10.66 -20.45
C MET A 47 -37.30 -11.25 -19.27
N ILE A 48 -37.40 -12.58 -19.23
CA ILE A 48 -38.22 -13.35 -18.30
C ILE A 48 -37.33 -14.33 -17.52
N PHE A 49 -37.53 -14.40 -16.21
CA PHE A 49 -36.85 -15.33 -15.29
C PHE A 49 -37.87 -16.03 -14.40
N ASN A 50 -37.60 -17.26 -14.00
CA ASN A 50 -38.47 -18.10 -13.17
C ASN A 50 -38.49 -17.63 -11.71
N CYS A 51 -37.42 -16.98 -11.23
CA CYS A 51 -37.39 -16.38 -9.90
C CYS A 51 -36.46 -15.17 -9.79
N ILE A 52 -36.54 -14.49 -8.64
CA ILE A 52 -35.77 -13.27 -8.34
C ILE A 52 -34.26 -13.57 -8.19
N ASP A 53 -33.91 -14.77 -7.71
CA ASP A 53 -32.52 -15.14 -7.47
C ASP A 53 -31.82 -15.57 -8.78
N GLU A 54 -32.56 -16.13 -9.73
CA GLU A 54 -32.10 -16.36 -11.10
C GLU A 54 -31.80 -15.03 -11.82
N LEU A 55 -32.72 -14.07 -11.79
CA LEU A 55 -32.47 -12.70 -12.28
C LEU A 55 -31.25 -12.06 -11.59
N TYR A 56 -31.08 -12.29 -10.28
CA TYR A 56 -29.97 -11.73 -9.52
C TYR A 56 -28.63 -12.35 -9.94
N GLU A 57 -28.54 -13.67 -10.10
CA GLU A 57 -27.33 -14.36 -10.54
C GLU A 57 -27.02 -14.09 -12.03
N TYR A 58 -28.03 -13.98 -12.90
CA TYR A 58 -27.89 -13.51 -14.28
C TYR A 58 -27.25 -12.11 -14.33
N TYR A 59 -27.87 -11.11 -13.69
CA TYR A 59 -27.39 -9.72 -13.75
C TYR A 59 -26.04 -9.54 -13.02
N LYS A 60 -25.79 -10.34 -11.97
CA LYS A 60 -24.51 -10.45 -11.27
C LYS A 60 -23.42 -11.10 -12.14
N THR A 61 -23.77 -12.00 -13.05
CA THR A 61 -22.81 -12.63 -13.98
C THR A 61 -22.43 -11.65 -15.07
N TYR A 62 -23.41 -11.01 -15.71
CA TYR A 62 -23.21 -9.86 -16.61
C TYR A 62 -22.34 -8.76 -15.95
N GLY A 63 -22.65 -8.37 -14.71
CA GLY A 63 -21.82 -7.41 -13.95
C GLY A 63 -20.39 -7.88 -13.68
N ASN A 64 -20.11 -9.18 -13.57
CA ASN A 64 -18.72 -9.68 -13.47
C ASN A 64 -18.00 -9.66 -14.82
N GLN A 65 -18.72 -9.83 -15.93
CA GLN A 65 -18.19 -9.78 -17.30
C GLN A 65 -17.82 -8.34 -17.67
N GLU A 66 -18.72 -7.39 -17.46
CA GLU A 66 -18.47 -5.94 -17.66
C GLU A 66 -17.55 -5.34 -16.58
N GLY A 67 -17.47 -5.97 -15.40
CA GLY A 67 -16.62 -5.52 -14.30
C GLY A 67 -17.18 -4.40 -13.43
N PHE A 68 -18.50 -4.42 -13.17
CA PHE A 68 -19.16 -3.59 -12.15
C PHE A 68 -19.86 -4.43 -11.07
N PRO A 69 -19.86 -4.01 -9.79
CA PRO A 69 -20.47 -4.79 -8.73
C PRO A 69 -21.99 -4.57 -8.71
N VAL A 70 -22.78 -5.64 -8.59
CA VAL A 70 -24.26 -5.59 -8.55
C VAL A 70 -24.81 -5.58 -7.13
N PHE A 71 -25.84 -4.75 -6.89
CA PHE A 71 -26.53 -4.61 -5.61
C PHE A 71 -28.05 -4.54 -5.77
N LYS A 72 -28.80 -5.12 -4.83
CA LYS A 72 -30.27 -4.96 -4.71
C LYS A 72 -30.57 -3.59 -4.08
N LYS A 73 -31.11 -2.65 -4.87
CA LYS A 73 -31.30 -1.24 -4.51
C LYS A 73 -32.60 -0.97 -3.77
N SER A 74 -33.68 -1.63 -4.19
CA SER A 74 -35.01 -1.51 -3.57
C SER A 74 -35.92 -2.67 -3.94
N THR A 75 -36.82 -3.00 -3.02
CA THR A 75 -37.92 -3.95 -3.18
C THR A 75 -39.23 -3.24 -2.81
N LYS A 76 -40.29 -3.42 -3.59
CA LYS A 76 -41.65 -2.99 -3.21
C LYS A 76 -42.58 -4.20 -3.18
N ASN A 77 -43.28 -4.35 -2.08
CA ASN A 77 -44.34 -5.34 -1.94
C ASN A 77 -45.67 -4.71 -2.35
N ASP A 78 -46.59 -5.52 -2.84
CA ASP A 78 -47.98 -5.12 -3.06
C ASP A 78 -48.75 -5.05 -1.72
N LYS A 79 -49.99 -4.54 -1.76
CA LYS A 79 -50.93 -4.44 -0.63
C LYS A 79 -51.10 -5.74 0.17
N GLN A 80 -50.90 -6.90 -0.47
CA GLN A 80 -50.98 -8.22 0.14
C GLN A 80 -49.64 -8.71 0.75
N GLY A 81 -48.63 -7.84 0.87
CA GLY A 81 -47.32 -8.18 1.43
C GLY A 81 -46.39 -8.98 0.51
N ARG A 82 -46.89 -9.50 -0.62
CA ARG A 82 -46.10 -10.23 -1.64
C ARG A 82 -45.20 -9.28 -2.42
N LEU A 83 -43.97 -9.70 -2.75
CA LEU A 83 -42.99 -8.87 -3.47
C LEU A 83 -43.39 -8.72 -4.95
N HIS A 84 -43.58 -7.48 -5.42
CA HIS A 84 -44.07 -7.18 -6.78
C HIS A 84 -43.04 -6.41 -7.64
N PHE A 85 -42.08 -5.69 -7.04
CA PHE A 85 -41.08 -4.92 -7.80
C PHE A 85 -39.67 -4.99 -7.19
N VAL A 86 -38.67 -5.18 -8.04
CA VAL A 86 -37.24 -5.26 -7.66
C VAL A 86 -36.43 -4.30 -8.54
N THR A 87 -35.57 -3.49 -7.91
CA THR A 87 -34.51 -2.76 -8.61
C THR A 87 -33.15 -3.32 -8.22
N LEU A 88 -32.39 -3.77 -9.21
CA LEU A 88 -30.95 -4.01 -9.11
C LEU A 88 -30.21 -2.78 -9.65
N SER A 89 -29.00 -2.48 -9.15
CA SER A 89 -28.16 -1.41 -9.68
C SER A 89 -26.68 -1.71 -9.55
N CYS A 90 -25.86 -0.94 -10.26
CA CYS A 90 -24.45 -0.84 -9.96
C CYS A 90 -24.26 -0.42 -8.48
N GLY A 91 -23.25 -0.99 -7.81
CA GLY A 91 -22.86 -0.68 -6.43
C GLY A 91 -22.25 0.71 -6.26
N ARG A 92 -21.79 1.30 -7.37
CA ARG A 92 -21.42 2.72 -7.45
C ARG A 92 -22.65 3.66 -7.51
N GLY A 93 -23.87 3.12 -7.51
CA GLY A 93 -25.12 3.85 -7.70
C GLY A 93 -25.74 4.51 -6.47
N GLY A 94 -26.39 5.66 -6.72
CA GLY A 94 -27.05 6.49 -5.70
C GLY A 94 -26.09 7.24 -4.76
N LYS A 95 -26.63 8.13 -3.92
CA LYS A 95 -25.84 8.97 -3.01
C LYS A 95 -25.21 8.19 -1.86
N SER A 96 -24.05 8.63 -1.38
CA SER A 96 -23.53 8.19 -0.08
C SER A 96 -24.49 8.66 1.03
N ARG A 97 -24.82 7.77 1.97
CA ARG A 97 -25.68 8.09 3.13
C ARG A 97 -24.89 7.90 4.41
N CYS A 98 -24.17 8.94 4.83
CA CYS A 98 -23.67 9.04 6.19
C CYS A 98 -24.88 9.11 7.13
N LYS A 99 -25.00 8.16 8.07
CA LYS A 99 -25.82 8.41 9.27
C LYS A 99 -25.22 9.61 10.02
N ARG A 100 -26.03 10.39 10.74
CA ARG A 100 -25.54 11.57 11.50
C ARG A 100 -24.37 11.21 12.43
N GLU A 101 -24.44 10.03 13.04
CA GLU A 101 -23.40 9.37 13.87
C GLU A 101 -22.01 9.20 13.19
N LYS A 102 -21.91 9.33 11.86
CA LYS A 102 -20.70 9.07 11.07
C LYS A 102 -20.16 10.27 10.31
N LEU A 103 -20.62 11.50 10.61
CA LEU A 103 -20.10 12.71 9.96
C LEU A 103 -18.62 12.98 10.32
N VAL A 104 -18.21 12.70 11.56
CA VAL A 104 -16.83 12.94 12.04
C VAL A 104 -15.81 11.97 11.42
N ASN A 105 -16.22 10.72 11.16
CA ASN A 105 -15.39 9.67 10.57
C ASN A 105 -16.16 8.93 9.46
N PRO A 106 -16.25 9.53 8.25
CA PRO A 106 -17.00 8.94 7.15
C PRO A 106 -16.34 7.65 6.67
N SER A 107 -17.17 6.62 6.44
CA SER A 107 -16.67 5.33 5.95
C SER A 107 -16.48 5.36 4.43
N LEU A 108 -15.44 4.70 3.92
CA LEU A 108 -15.16 4.59 2.48
C LEU A 108 -16.40 4.16 1.70
N THR A 109 -16.63 4.80 0.55
CA THR A 109 -17.79 4.55 -0.30
C THR A 109 -17.40 4.35 -1.75
N MET A 110 -18.05 3.41 -2.43
CA MET A 110 -17.96 3.23 -3.88
C MET A 110 -18.94 4.14 -4.64
N LYS A 111 -19.83 4.84 -3.91
CA LYS A 111 -21.00 5.50 -4.48
C LYS A 111 -20.68 6.85 -5.09
N ILE A 112 -20.70 6.90 -6.42
CA ILE A 112 -20.53 8.10 -7.26
C ILE A 112 -21.82 8.42 -8.03
N GLU A 113 -22.97 8.09 -7.45
CA GLU A 113 -24.31 8.36 -7.99
C GLU A 113 -24.63 7.71 -9.35
N CYS A 114 -23.90 6.65 -9.73
CA CYS A 114 -24.08 5.93 -11.00
C CYS A 114 -25.55 5.57 -11.30
N ASN A 115 -25.96 5.83 -12.54
CA ASN A 115 -27.34 5.66 -13.01
C ASN A 115 -27.70 4.22 -13.38
N ALA A 116 -26.73 3.40 -13.80
CA ALA A 116 -26.91 2.02 -14.23
C ALA A 116 -27.76 1.17 -13.27
N LYS A 117 -28.91 0.68 -13.78
CA LYS A 117 -29.96 -0.01 -13.00
C LYS A 117 -30.84 -0.90 -13.88
N LEU A 118 -31.28 -2.02 -13.33
CA LEU A 118 -32.27 -2.93 -13.90
C LEU A 118 -33.50 -2.96 -12.99
N ASN A 119 -34.68 -2.76 -13.56
CA ASN A 119 -35.95 -2.83 -12.85
C ASN A 119 -36.79 -4.01 -13.36
N ALA A 120 -37.29 -4.85 -12.46
CA ALA A 120 -38.16 -5.97 -12.79
C ALA A 120 -39.45 -5.96 -11.96
N ARG A 121 -40.53 -6.50 -12.54
CA ARG A 121 -41.76 -6.86 -11.83
C ARG A 121 -41.80 -8.36 -11.60
N VAL A 122 -42.40 -8.76 -10.49
CA VAL A 122 -42.71 -10.14 -10.12
C VAL A 122 -44.21 -10.32 -10.24
N TYR A 123 -44.66 -11.37 -10.91
CA TYR A 123 -46.07 -11.69 -11.15
C TYR A 123 -46.57 -12.77 -10.17
N ASP A 124 -47.88 -13.02 -10.15
CA ASP A 124 -48.53 -13.93 -9.20
C ASP A 124 -48.10 -15.40 -9.30
N ASP A 125 -47.62 -15.80 -10.48
CA ASP A 125 -46.99 -17.09 -10.82
C ASP A 125 -45.53 -17.22 -10.32
N GLY A 126 -44.97 -16.15 -9.73
CA GLY A 126 -43.57 -16.05 -9.31
C GLY A 126 -42.61 -15.59 -10.42
N VAL A 127 -43.09 -15.51 -11.67
CA VAL A 127 -42.29 -15.15 -12.84
C VAL A 127 -41.88 -13.68 -12.77
N VAL A 128 -40.63 -13.41 -13.16
CA VAL A 128 -39.99 -12.11 -13.04
C VAL A 128 -39.69 -11.55 -14.42
N ARG A 129 -40.29 -10.41 -14.79
CA ARG A 129 -40.07 -9.74 -16.08
C ARG A 129 -39.30 -8.44 -15.92
N VAL A 130 -38.25 -8.25 -16.71
CA VAL A 130 -37.49 -7.01 -16.79
C VAL A 130 -38.34 -5.94 -17.48
N THR A 131 -38.48 -4.78 -16.82
CA THR A 131 -39.37 -3.68 -17.24
C THR A 131 -38.63 -2.46 -17.77
N SER A 132 -37.40 -2.23 -17.33
CA SER A 132 -36.51 -1.19 -17.85
C SER A 132 -35.09 -1.46 -17.43
N VAL A 133 -34.15 -1.19 -18.32
CA VAL A 133 -32.70 -1.33 -18.12
C VAL A 133 -32.05 0.00 -18.49
N PHE A 134 -31.07 0.40 -17.70
CA PHE A 134 -30.20 1.55 -17.97
C PHE A 134 -28.78 1.03 -17.82
N LEU A 135 -28.01 1.02 -18.92
CA LEU A 135 -26.64 0.50 -18.97
C LEU A 135 -25.57 1.61 -18.86
N GLU A 136 -25.96 2.88 -18.88
CA GLU A 136 -25.00 3.99 -18.78
C GLU A 136 -24.32 4.06 -17.40
N HIS A 137 -23.00 3.88 -17.42
CA HIS A 137 -22.11 4.07 -16.29
C HIS A 137 -21.40 5.42 -16.36
N ASN A 138 -21.42 6.19 -15.27
CA ASN A 138 -20.65 7.43 -15.15
C ASN A 138 -19.20 7.17 -14.67
N HIS A 139 -18.65 6.01 -15.03
CA HIS A 139 -17.32 5.55 -14.64
C HIS A 139 -16.82 4.45 -15.57
N GLU A 140 -15.50 4.33 -15.65
CA GLU A 140 -14.83 3.22 -16.32
C GLU A 140 -15.26 1.85 -15.79
N LEU A 141 -15.34 0.87 -16.70
CA LEU A 141 -15.67 -0.53 -16.47
C LEU A 141 -14.39 -1.37 -16.66
N SER A 142 -14.16 -2.37 -15.81
CA SER A 142 -12.88 -3.09 -15.79
C SER A 142 -13.04 -4.59 -15.48
N PRO A 143 -13.27 -5.42 -16.52
CA PRO A 143 -13.41 -6.88 -16.40
C PRO A 143 -12.23 -7.54 -15.68
N THR A 144 -11.00 -7.08 -15.96
CA THR A 144 -9.77 -7.58 -15.32
C THR A 144 -9.70 -7.30 -13.83
N ARG A 145 -10.27 -6.18 -13.36
CA ARG A 145 -10.31 -5.81 -11.93
C ARG A 145 -11.54 -6.35 -11.19
N ALA A 146 -12.53 -6.90 -11.90
CA ALA A 146 -13.79 -7.40 -11.34
C ALA A 146 -13.60 -8.38 -10.16
N ARG A 147 -12.56 -9.22 -10.21
CA ARG A 147 -12.21 -10.23 -9.21
C ARG A 147 -11.91 -9.64 -7.81
N TYR A 148 -11.53 -8.37 -7.74
CA TYR A 148 -11.12 -7.67 -6.51
C TYR A 148 -12.21 -6.73 -5.96
N LEU A 149 -13.39 -6.66 -6.60
CA LEU A 149 -14.50 -5.83 -6.12
C LEU A 149 -15.05 -6.39 -4.78
N PRO A 150 -15.46 -5.54 -3.82
CA PRO A 150 -15.93 -5.97 -2.49
C PRO A 150 -17.18 -6.88 -2.50
N ARG A 151 -16.99 -8.19 -2.68
CA ARG A 151 -18.05 -9.20 -2.55
C ARG A 151 -18.54 -9.27 -1.10
N ARG A 152 -19.83 -8.99 -0.87
CA ARG A 152 -20.48 -9.19 0.43
C ARG A 152 -20.62 -10.70 0.71
N ARG A 153 -19.58 -11.31 1.29
CA ARG A 153 -19.58 -12.73 1.68
C ARG A 153 -20.79 -13.02 2.57
N SER A 154 -21.67 -13.92 2.12
CA SER A 154 -22.52 -14.68 3.03
C SER A 154 -21.59 -15.55 3.87
N VAL A 155 -21.45 -15.20 5.16
CA VAL A 155 -20.60 -15.97 6.07
C VAL A 155 -21.33 -17.26 6.40
N GLY A 156 -21.03 -18.33 5.66
CA GLY A 156 -21.52 -19.67 5.94
C GLY A 156 -21.18 -20.04 7.38
N THR A 157 -22.18 -20.51 8.13
CA THR A 157 -22.12 -20.77 9.57
C THR A 157 -20.95 -21.69 9.99
N SER A 158 -20.53 -22.59 9.09
CA SER A 158 -19.34 -23.44 9.25
C SER A 158 -18.04 -22.66 9.52
N MET A 159 -17.86 -21.46 8.91
CA MET A 159 -16.67 -20.63 9.19
C MET A 159 -16.69 -19.98 10.59
N LYS A 160 -17.85 -19.84 11.23
CA LYS A 160 -17.95 -19.28 12.58
C LYS A 160 -17.41 -20.28 13.62
N LYS A 161 -17.88 -21.54 13.54
CA LYS A 161 -17.36 -22.67 14.34
C LYS A 161 -15.86 -22.92 14.17
N ARG A 162 -15.28 -22.58 13.01
CA ARG A 162 -13.82 -22.68 12.77
C ARG A 162 -12.99 -21.53 13.37
N ARG A 163 -13.60 -20.38 13.70
CA ARG A 163 -12.95 -19.34 14.53
C ARG A 163 -13.00 -19.67 16.01
N GLU A 164 -14.14 -20.17 16.48
CA GLU A 164 -14.35 -20.58 17.88
C GLU A 164 -13.32 -21.66 18.27
N LYS A 165 -13.15 -22.72 17.46
CA LYS A 165 -12.15 -23.79 17.67
C LYS A 165 -10.66 -23.40 17.52
N ILE A 166 -10.33 -22.13 17.26
CA ILE A 166 -8.93 -21.64 17.25
C ILE A 166 -8.62 -20.84 18.53
N GLY A 167 -9.63 -20.35 19.26
CA GLY A 167 -9.44 -19.63 20.52
C GLY A 167 -9.00 -20.50 21.70
N GLU A 168 -9.31 -21.81 21.67
CA GLU A 168 -9.13 -22.73 22.81
C GLU A 168 -7.77 -23.47 22.80
N ALA A 169 -6.98 -23.35 21.72
CA ALA A 169 -5.68 -24.02 21.58
C ALA A 169 -4.49 -23.15 22.02
N GLY A 170 -4.74 -22.02 22.70
CA GLY A 170 -3.74 -21.00 23.04
C GLY A 170 -3.25 -21.02 24.48
N GLY A 171 -2.92 -22.19 25.05
CA GLY A 171 -2.53 -22.30 26.46
C GLY A 171 -1.46 -23.36 26.76
N THR A 172 -0.60 -23.04 27.75
CA THR A 172 0.25 -24.00 28.51
C THR A 172 1.43 -24.65 27.76
N VAL A 173 2.42 -23.86 27.32
CA VAL A 173 3.81 -24.33 27.06
C VAL A 173 4.85 -23.39 27.69
N ALA A 174 4.58 -22.89 28.90
CA ALA A 174 5.36 -21.83 29.54
C ALA A 174 5.66 -22.07 31.03
N LYS A 175 5.64 -23.33 31.51
CA LYS A 175 5.85 -23.63 32.94
C LYS A 175 6.62 -24.90 33.31
N THR A 176 7.29 -25.54 32.34
CA THR A 176 8.10 -26.75 32.58
C THR A 176 9.40 -26.72 31.79
N LEU A 177 10.38 -25.92 32.24
CA LEU A 177 11.80 -25.99 31.84
C LEU A 177 12.68 -25.11 32.77
N ALA A 178 12.49 -25.27 34.08
CA ALA A 178 13.16 -24.47 35.12
C ALA A 178 13.76 -25.37 36.23
N SER A 179 14.36 -26.49 35.83
CA SER A 179 14.94 -27.49 36.74
C SER A 179 15.83 -28.50 35.99
N SER A 180 17.09 -28.12 35.70
CA SER A 180 18.24 -29.00 35.38
C SER A 180 19.46 -28.17 34.94
N ALA A 181 20.27 -27.69 35.89
CA ALA A 181 21.57 -27.03 35.64
C ALA A 181 22.44 -26.91 36.91
N VAL A 182 22.66 -28.04 37.59
CA VAL A 182 23.63 -28.26 38.67
C VAL A 182 24.19 -29.68 38.38
N GLU A 183 25.48 -29.99 38.38
CA GLU A 183 26.58 -29.51 39.23
C GLU A 183 27.95 -29.50 38.51
N CYS A 184 29.04 -29.34 39.30
CA CYS A 184 30.47 -29.40 38.95
C CYS A 184 31.13 -28.11 38.41
N GLY A 185 32.25 -27.73 39.04
CA GLY A 185 33.13 -26.63 38.64
C GLY A 185 34.53 -26.77 39.25
N GLY A 186 35.44 -25.84 38.95
CA GLY A 186 36.80 -25.82 39.51
C GLY A 186 37.81 -24.98 38.71
N HIS A 187 38.33 -23.94 39.37
CA HIS A 187 39.67 -23.30 39.29
C HIS A 187 40.69 -23.90 38.28
N GLU A 188 41.54 -23.14 37.54
CA GLU A 188 41.92 -21.71 37.55
C GLU A 188 42.83 -21.38 36.32
N SER A 189 43.55 -20.25 36.08
CA SER A 189 43.89 -18.99 36.79
C SER A 189 43.85 -17.78 35.81
N GLU A 190 44.07 -16.55 36.27
CA GLU A 190 44.09 -15.31 35.45
C GLU A 190 45.43 -14.98 34.76
N PRO A 191 45.40 -14.48 33.51
CA PRO A 191 46.44 -13.61 32.93
C PRO A 191 46.05 -12.12 32.99
N SER A 192 47.04 -11.23 33.11
CA SER A 192 46.86 -9.78 33.28
C SER A 192 45.99 -9.10 32.20
N LEU A 193 44.99 -8.33 32.65
CA LEU A 193 43.90 -7.74 31.86
C LEU A 193 44.35 -7.04 30.57
N GLU A 194 45.39 -6.20 30.59
CA GLU A 194 45.81 -5.42 29.42
C GLU A 194 46.32 -6.28 28.25
N LYS A 195 47.05 -7.37 28.55
CA LYS A 195 47.49 -8.34 27.54
C LYS A 195 46.36 -9.25 27.07
N VAL A 196 45.34 -9.47 27.91
CA VAL A 196 44.10 -10.11 27.45
C VAL A 196 43.41 -9.19 26.45
N CYS A 197 43.16 -7.91 26.79
CA CYS A 197 42.48 -6.96 25.91
C CYS A 197 43.15 -6.85 24.53
N GLN A 198 44.48 -6.70 24.45
CA GLN A 198 45.15 -6.59 23.15
C GLN A 198 45.04 -7.89 22.33
N ASN A 199 45.30 -9.06 22.93
CA ASN A 199 45.11 -10.35 22.26
C ASN A 199 43.65 -10.63 21.92
N TYR A 200 42.68 -10.07 22.66
CA TYR A 200 41.25 -10.23 22.40
C TYR A 200 40.81 -9.40 21.19
N ILE A 201 41.33 -8.18 21.05
CA ILE A 201 41.15 -7.34 19.84
C ILE A 201 41.78 -8.03 18.62
N ASP A 202 43.03 -8.47 18.74
CA ASP A 202 43.76 -9.16 17.66
C ASP A 202 43.15 -10.53 17.28
N ASN A 203 42.33 -11.13 18.15
CA ASN A 203 41.52 -12.33 17.84
C ASN A 203 40.12 -11.98 17.32
N ILE A 204 39.49 -10.87 17.75
CA ILE A 204 38.22 -10.39 17.21
C ILE A 204 38.36 -10.11 15.72
N ASP A 205 39.46 -9.47 15.29
CA ASP A 205 39.69 -9.18 13.87
C ASP A 205 39.87 -10.46 13.03
N LYS A 206 40.53 -11.47 13.59
CA LYS A 206 40.64 -12.83 13.02
C LYS A 206 39.36 -13.66 13.17
N THR A 207 38.33 -13.15 13.85
CA THR A 207 37.03 -13.83 14.02
C THR A 207 35.83 -13.00 13.57
N ARG A 208 36.04 -11.88 12.82
CA ARG A 208 34.99 -11.12 12.09
C ARG A 208 34.41 -11.97 10.94
N LYS A 209 33.58 -12.96 11.29
CA LYS A 209 32.79 -13.80 10.38
C LYS A 209 31.37 -13.92 10.90
N LEU A 210 30.39 -14.15 10.02
CA LEU A 210 29.04 -14.47 10.46
C LEU A 210 29.05 -15.82 11.19
N CYS A 211 28.65 -15.83 12.46
CA CYS A 211 28.41 -16.99 13.32
C CYS A 211 27.19 -17.82 12.87
N LEU A 212 27.22 -18.30 11.62
CA LEU A 212 26.14 -19.06 11.00
C LEU A 212 26.09 -20.49 11.55
N GLY A 213 24.87 -21.00 11.77
CA GLY A 213 24.67 -22.41 12.10
C GLY A 213 25.07 -23.35 10.96
N VAL A 214 25.31 -24.63 11.30
CA VAL A 214 25.64 -25.67 10.31
C VAL A 214 24.52 -25.77 9.27
N GLY A 215 24.83 -25.35 8.03
CA GLY A 215 23.89 -25.30 6.91
C GLY A 215 23.14 -23.98 6.71
N ASP A 216 23.20 -23.01 7.63
CA ASP A 216 22.54 -21.70 7.45
C ASP A 216 23.18 -20.93 6.27
N ALA A 217 24.51 -20.97 6.10
CA ALA A 217 25.21 -20.38 4.95
C ALA A 217 24.73 -20.97 3.60
N GLY A 218 24.59 -22.29 3.53
CA GLY A 218 24.06 -22.99 2.36
C GLY A 218 22.60 -22.65 2.07
N ALA A 219 21.78 -22.45 3.11
CA ALA A 219 20.39 -22.01 2.96
C ALA A 219 20.29 -20.60 2.35
N VAL A 220 21.17 -19.67 2.74
CA VAL A 220 21.24 -18.31 2.17
C VAL A 220 21.75 -18.32 0.73
N CYS A 221 22.83 -19.06 0.43
CA CYS A 221 23.35 -19.13 -0.94
C CYS A 221 22.33 -19.78 -1.90
N ASN A 222 21.69 -20.87 -1.47
CA ASN A 222 20.61 -21.51 -2.25
C ASN A 222 19.40 -20.57 -2.44
N TYR A 223 19.13 -19.67 -1.50
CA TYR A 223 18.10 -18.64 -1.65
C TYR A 223 18.48 -17.59 -2.68
N PHE A 224 19.68 -17.02 -2.61
CA PHE A 224 20.14 -16.02 -3.57
C PHE A 224 20.22 -16.57 -5.00
N ASN A 225 20.74 -17.79 -5.18
CA ASN A 225 20.71 -18.48 -6.47
C ASN A 225 19.28 -18.60 -7.01
N ARG A 226 18.35 -19.13 -6.21
CA ARG A 226 16.91 -19.24 -6.56
C ARG A 226 16.27 -17.89 -6.91
N MET A 227 16.62 -16.82 -6.20
CA MET A 227 16.05 -15.48 -6.44
C MET A 227 16.63 -14.84 -7.71
N GLN A 228 17.90 -15.09 -8.03
CA GLN A 228 18.56 -14.62 -9.24
C GLN A 228 18.15 -15.40 -10.50
N GLU A 229 17.91 -16.72 -10.38
CA GLU A 229 17.25 -17.55 -11.41
C GLU A 229 15.85 -17.05 -11.75
N GLN A 230 15.11 -16.53 -10.76
CA GLN A 230 13.73 -16.06 -10.93
C GLN A 230 13.64 -14.60 -11.40
N ASN A 231 14.54 -13.73 -10.95
CA ASN A 231 14.58 -12.32 -11.35
C ASN A 231 16.03 -11.89 -11.63
N SER A 232 16.37 -11.58 -12.88
CA SER A 232 17.71 -11.10 -13.28
C SER A 232 18.13 -9.79 -12.60
N ASN A 233 17.17 -9.06 -12.04
CA ASN A 233 17.38 -7.80 -11.33
C ASN A 233 17.46 -7.96 -9.79
N PHE A 234 17.44 -9.20 -9.28
CA PHE A 234 17.81 -9.48 -7.89
C PHE A 234 19.31 -9.22 -7.68
N TYR A 235 19.65 -8.48 -6.63
CA TYR A 235 21.03 -8.13 -6.32
C TYR A 235 21.41 -8.64 -4.94
N TYR A 236 22.59 -9.23 -4.83
CA TYR A 236 23.24 -9.52 -3.57
C TYR A 236 24.74 -9.25 -3.67
N SER A 237 25.38 -9.04 -2.52
CA SER A 237 26.82 -8.87 -2.40
C SER A 237 27.30 -9.56 -1.13
N LEU A 238 28.50 -10.15 -1.20
CA LEU A 238 29.13 -10.92 -0.14
C LEU A 238 30.50 -10.33 0.16
N ASP A 239 30.76 -10.07 1.43
CA ASP A 239 32.07 -9.70 1.96
C ASP A 239 32.72 -10.91 2.64
N PHE A 240 34.04 -11.01 2.59
CA PHE A 240 34.79 -12.15 3.12
C PHE A 240 35.96 -11.67 3.97
N ASN A 241 36.24 -12.37 5.07
CA ASN A 241 37.46 -12.15 5.84
C ASN A 241 38.68 -12.80 5.16
N GLU A 242 39.87 -12.62 5.73
CA GLU A 242 41.14 -13.16 5.18
C GLU A 242 41.16 -14.70 5.07
N ASP A 243 40.39 -15.41 5.92
CA ASP A 243 40.24 -16.88 5.87
C ASP A 243 39.21 -17.35 4.80
N GLY A 244 38.60 -16.43 4.05
CA GLY A 244 37.53 -16.75 3.09
C GLY A 244 36.18 -17.09 3.74
N HIS A 245 35.96 -16.74 5.00
CA HIS A 245 34.65 -16.83 5.66
C HIS A 245 33.80 -15.59 5.36
N ILE A 246 32.49 -15.77 5.16
CA ILE A 246 31.57 -14.65 4.93
C ILE A 246 31.54 -13.72 6.15
N ARG A 247 31.91 -12.45 5.95
CA ARG A 247 31.90 -11.38 6.96
C ARG A 247 30.59 -10.62 6.94
N ASN A 248 30.18 -10.12 5.78
CA ASN A 248 28.97 -9.33 5.58
C ASN A 248 28.18 -9.82 4.37
N VAL A 249 26.87 -9.60 4.38
CA VAL A 249 25.94 -9.97 3.31
C VAL A 249 24.97 -8.81 3.11
N PHE A 250 24.75 -8.43 1.85
CA PHE A 250 23.72 -7.45 1.46
C PHE A 250 22.86 -8.02 0.34
N TRP A 251 21.55 -7.74 0.33
CA TRP A 251 20.67 -8.07 -0.78
C TRP A 251 19.45 -7.14 -0.92
N ALA A 252 18.94 -7.02 -2.15
CA ALA A 252 17.69 -6.37 -2.48
C ALA A 252 17.04 -7.02 -3.72
N ASP A 253 15.72 -7.16 -3.69
CA ASP A 253 14.95 -7.67 -4.84
C ASP A 253 14.64 -6.56 -5.87
N GLU A 254 14.16 -6.99 -7.05
CA GLU A 254 13.82 -6.11 -8.16
C GLU A 254 12.72 -5.10 -7.81
N MET A 255 11.73 -5.51 -7.01
CA MET A 255 10.61 -4.66 -6.59
C MET A 255 11.14 -3.52 -5.72
N SER A 256 11.96 -3.88 -4.74
CA SER A 256 12.63 -2.98 -3.80
C SER A 256 13.50 -1.94 -4.52
N ARG A 257 14.31 -2.38 -5.50
CA ARG A 257 15.14 -1.52 -6.36
C ARG A 257 14.31 -0.58 -7.24
N ALA A 258 13.23 -1.08 -7.86
CA ALA A 258 12.34 -0.27 -8.68
C ALA A 258 11.51 0.74 -7.85
N ALA A 259 11.13 0.38 -6.63
CA ALA A 259 10.35 1.23 -5.73
C ALA A 259 11.20 2.37 -5.18
N TYR A 260 12.47 2.10 -4.87
CA TYR A 260 13.43 3.10 -4.40
C TYR A 260 13.58 4.29 -5.37
N LYS A 261 13.50 4.06 -6.68
CA LYS A 261 13.46 5.16 -7.68
C LYS A 261 12.33 6.16 -7.44
N SER A 262 11.18 5.70 -6.95
CA SER A 262 10.01 6.55 -6.65
C SER A 262 10.01 7.13 -5.23
N PHE A 263 10.79 6.54 -4.32
CA PHE A 263 10.66 6.73 -2.86
C PHE A 263 12.00 6.86 -2.12
N SER A 264 13.05 7.33 -2.81
CA SER A 264 14.40 7.61 -2.30
C SER A 264 14.52 8.94 -1.55
N ASP A 265 13.39 9.57 -1.24
CA ASP A 265 13.30 10.86 -0.57
C ASP A 265 13.53 10.79 0.94
N ALA A 266 13.12 9.70 1.59
CA ALA A 266 13.45 9.43 2.99
C ALA A 266 13.60 7.93 3.27
N VAL A 267 14.69 7.54 3.94
CA VAL A 267 15.00 6.15 4.28
C VAL A 267 15.33 6.02 5.78
N THR A 268 14.72 5.06 6.46
CA THR A 268 15.18 4.57 7.76
C THR A 268 16.19 3.45 7.55
N PHE A 269 17.33 3.53 8.23
CA PHE A 269 18.28 2.44 8.44
C PHE A 269 18.25 2.00 9.90
N ASP A 270 18.00 0.71 10.13
CA ASP A 270 17.79 0.12 11.47
C ASP A 270 18.53 -1.22 11.56
N THR A 271 19.30 -1.41 12.64
CA THR A 271 20.08 -2.64 12.95
C THR A 271 19.40 -3.52 14.01
N THR A 272 18.30 -3.07 14.61
CA THR A 272 17.81 -3.57 15.91
C THR A 272 16.83 -4.74 15.83
N TYR A 273 16.51 -5.26 14.64
CA TYR A 273 15.37 -6.17 14.47
C TYR A 273 15.67 -7.66 14.76
N LEU A 274 16.92 -8.13 14.58
CA LEU A 274 17.35 -9.45 15.05
C LEU A 274 18.72 -9.39 15.72
N THR A 275 18.75 -9.46 17.04
CA THR A 275 19.70 -10.35 17.71
C THR A 275 19.07 -11.75 17.73
N ASN A 276 19.53 -12.60 16.80
CA ASN A 276 19.18 -14.02 16.76
C ASN A 276 19.95 -14.76 17.87
N LYS A 277 19.78 -16.08 18.02
CA LYS A 277 20.62 -16.96 18.88
C LYS A 277 22.13 -16.96 18.52
N TYR A 278 22.53 -16.18 17.53
CA TYR A 278 23.89 -16.04 17.00
C TYR A 278 24.43 -14.60 17.12
N ASP A 279 23.66 -13.68 17.71
CA ASP A 279 23.99 -12.25 17.88
C ASP A 279 24.48 -11.51 16.61
N LEU A 280 23.94 -11.91 15.45
CA LEU A 280 24.23 -11.29 14.14
C LEU A 280 23.27 -10.12 13.85
N PRO A 281 23.75 -8.86 13.78
CA PRO A 281 22.89 -7.72 13.47
C PRO A 281 22.29 -7.84 12.06
N PHE A 282 20.96 -7.94 12.01
CA PHE A 282 20.18 -7.88 10.79
C PHE A 282 19.79 -6.43 10.50
N VAL A 283 20.27 -5.92 9.38
CA VAL A 283 20.13 -4.50 8.99
C VAL A 283 19.08 -4.35 7.91
N THR A 284 18.28 -3.28 8.00
CA THR A 284 17.15 -3.04 7.09
C THR A 284 17.15 -1.61 6.57
N PHE A 285 16.77 -1.45 5.30
CA PHE A 285 16.55 -0.16 4.65
C PHE A 285 15.07 -0.05 4.31
N VAL A 286 14.34 0.83 4.99
CA VAL A 286 12.87 0.97 4.87
C VAL A 286 12.48 2.41 4.62
N GLY A 287 11.75 2.66 3.53
CA GLY A 287 11.05 3.92 3.29
C GLY A 287 9.55 3.76 3.46
N ILE A 288 8.80 4.69 2.86
CA ILE A 288 7.33 4.72 2.87
C ILE A 288 6.79 4.76 1.44
N ASN A 289 5.73 4.01 1.12
CA ASN A 289 5.03 4.07 -0.17
C ASN A 289 4.02 5.23 -0.26
N HIS A 290 3.33 5.40 -1.38
CA HIS A 290 2.35 6.48 -1.62
C HIS A 290 1.06 6.39 -0.78
N HIS A 291 0.88 5.34 0.03
CA HIS A 291 -0.20 5.21 1.01
C HIS A 291 0.21 5.59 2.44
N GLY A 292 1.48 5.93 2.68
CA GLY A 292 2.01 6.16 4.03
C GLY A 292 2.41 4.87 4.75
N GLN A 293 2.61 3.75 4.04
CA GLN A 293 2.93 2.43 4.62
C GLN A 293 4.40 2.08 4.45
N PRO A 294 5.01 1.32 5.39
CA PRO A 294 6.42 0.95 5.29
C PRO A 294 6.70 0.02 4.12
N MET A 295 7.81 0.29 3.44
CA MET A 295 8.26 -0.40 2.24
C MET A 295 9.75 -0.71 2.37
N LEU A 296 10.09 -2.00 2.32
CA LEU A 296 11.47 -2.45 2.29
C LEU A 296 12.13 -2.09 0.96
N PHE A 297 13.35 -1.61 1.02
CA PHE A 297 14.21 -1.36 -0.14
C PHE A 297 15.42 -2.32 -0.19
N GLY A 298 15.75 -3.00 0.92
CA GLY A 298 16.76 -4.05 0.98
C GLY A 298 17.22 -4.37 2.40
N CYS A 299 18.07 -5.38 2.53
CA CYS A 299 18.48 -6.00 3.80
C CYS A 299 19.96 -6.40 3.81
N GLY A 300 20.50 -6.62 5.00
CA GLY A 300 21.81 -7.23 5.17
C GLY A 300 21.98 -7.99 6.47
N LEU A 301 23.10 -8.70 6.58
CA LEU A 301 23.66 -9.29 7.80
C LEU A 301 25.10 -8.82 7.89
N VAL A 302 25.51 -8.30 9.06
CA VAL A 302 26.88 -7.82 9.27
C VAL A 302 27.58 -8.58 10.40
N SER A 303 28.92 -8.68 10.35
CA SER A 303 29.70 -9.33 11.42
C SER A 303 29.93 -8.43 12.65
N GLY A 304 29.72 -7.12 12.53
CA GLY A 304 30.00 -6.16 13.58
C GLY A 304 29.50 -4.76 13.25
N GLU A 305 29.28 -3.95 14.29
CA GLU A 305 28.77 -2.57 14.17
C GLU A 305 29.92 -1.55 14.07
N ASP A 306 30.90 -1.84 13.20
CA ASP A 306 32.08 -1.00 12.95
C ASP A 306 31.93 -0.08 11.71
N THR A 307 32.75 0.97 11.64
CA THR A 307 32.60 1.99 10.57
C THR A 307 32.92 1.43 9.18
N GLU A 308 33.88 0.51 9.05
CA GLU A 308 34.29 -0.07 7.78
C GLU A 308 33.18 -0.97 7.23
N THR A 309 32.58 -1.77 8.12
CA THR A 309 31.45 -2.66 7.83
C THR A 309 30.23 -1.87 7.36
N PHE A 310 29.90 -0.74 7.99
CA PHE A 310 28.82 0.14 7.51
C PHE A 310 29.18 0.90 6.22
N VAL A 311 30.45 1.31 6.01
CA VAL A 311 30.90 1.90 4.74
C VAL A 311 30.76 0.88 3.60
N TRP A 312 31.20 -0.37 3.80
CA TRP A 312 31.00 -1.45 2.82
C TRP A 312 29.51 -1.62 2.49
N LEU A 313 28.67 -1.72 3.52
CA LEU A 313 27.23 -1.92 3.36
C LEU A 313 26.58 -0.77 2.58
N PHE A 314 26.91 0.48 2.89
CA PHE A 314 26.37 1.66 2.19
C PHE A 314 26.95 1.81 0.77
N MET A 315 28.17 1.35 0.49
CA MET A 315 28.70 1.29 -0.87
C MET A 315 27.98 0.22 -1.71
N GLN A 316 27.74 -0.98 -1.16
CA GLN A 316 26.94 -2.01 -1.83
C GLN A 316 25.49 -1.56 -2.04
N TRP A 317 24.93 -0.83 -1.07
CA TRP A 317 23.63 -0.17 -1.19
C TRP A 317 23.58 0.79 -2.39
N LEU A 318 24.54 1.71 -2.46
CA LEU A 318 24.59 2.74 -3.48
C LEU A 318 24.79 2.15 -4.89
N ALA A 319 25.66 1.14 -5.01
CA ALA A 319 25.83 0.37 -6.25
C ALA A 319 24.55 -0.37 -6.66
N CYS A 320 23.87 -1.01 -5.71
CA CYS A 320 22.57 -1.66 -5.94
C CYS A 320 21.52 -0.66 -6.45
N MET A 321 21.45 0.52 -5.83
CA MET A 321 20.55 1.60 -6.22
C MET A 321 21.06 2.45 -7.40
N SER A 322 22.01 1.92 -8.18
CA SER A 322 22.49 2.51 -9.44
C SER A 322 23.06 3.93 -9.28
N GLY A 323 23.73 4.20 -8.15
CA GLY A 323 24.32 5.50 -7.82
C GLY A 323 23.34 6.54 -7.26
N ASN A 324 22.05 6.21 -7.14
CA ASN A 324 21.07 7.11 -6.52
C ASN A 324 21.20 7.06 -4.99
N ALA A 325 21.72 8.14 -4.39
CA ALA A 325 21.82 8.27 -2.93
C ALA A 325 20.47 8.73 -2.31
N PRO A 326 20.18 8.36 -1.05
CA PRO A 326 18.97 8.82 -0.36
C PRO A 326 19.09 10.31 -0.03
N LYS A 327 18.01 11.09 -0.22
CA LYS A 327 18.03 12.53 0.10
C LYS A 327 18.07 12.80 1.60
N ALA A 328 17.49 11.91 2.39
CA ALA A 328 17.41 12.01 3.84
C ALA A 328 17.47 10.62 4.48
N VAL A 329 18.28 10.47 5.54
CA VAL A 329 18.54 9.20 6.21
C VAL A 329 18.26 9.31 7.72
N ILE A 330 17.46 8.38 8.22
CA ILE A 330 17.05 8.28 9.62
C ILE A 330 17.73 7.05 10.23
N THR A 331 18.52 7.22 11.29
CA THR A 331 19.22 6.09 11.94
C THR A 331 19.05 6.07 13.45
N ASP A 332 19.46 4.98 14.07
CA ASP A 332 19.78 4.96 15.50
C ASP A 332 20.91 5.96 15.86
N GLN A 333 20.96 6.33 17.15
CA GLN A 333 22.09 7.08 17.71
C GLN A 333 23.27 6.11 17.88
N ASP A 334 24.11 6.05 16.85
CA ASP A 334 25.37 5.32 16.78
C ASP A 334 26.47 6.16 16.06
N VAL A 335 27.74 5.91 16.39
CA VAL A 335 28.91 6.66 15.90
C VAL A 335 29.48 6.06 14.60
N ALA A 336 29.44 4.73 14.44
CA ALA A 336 29.98 4.05 13.28
C ALA A 336 29.07 4.23 12.05
N ILE A 337 27.76 4.05 12.23
CA ILE A 337 26.73 4.35 11.23
C ILE A 337 26.83 5.82 10.79
N HIS A 338 27.01 6.75 11.73
CA HIS A 338 27.13 8.18 11.42
C HIS A 338 28.33 8.48 10.51
N LYS A 339 29.54 8.02 10.87
CA LYS A 339 30.74 8.22 10.05
C LYS A 339 30.59 7.59 8.67
N ALA A 340 29.99 6.40 8.59
CA ALA A 340 29.75 5.74 7.32
C ALA A 340 28.77 6.51 6.42
N ILE A 341 27.78 7.21 6.98
CA ILE A 341 26.90 8.12 6.23
C ILE A 341 27.65 9.35 5.73
N GLU A 342 28.52 9.97 6.53
CA GLU A 342 29.33 11.11 6.07
C GLU A 342 30.30 10.72 4.92
N ILE A 343 30.82 9.48 4.95
CA ILE A 343 31.72 8.96 3.91
C ILE A 343 30.98 8.62 2.60
N VAL A 344 29.80 7.99 2.68
CA VAL A 344 29.11 7.41 1.50
C VAL A 344 27.96 8.28 0.97
N PHE A 345 27.32 9.07 1.84
CA PHE A 345 26.17 9.92 1.50
C PHE A 345 26.35 11.38 2.01
N PRO A 346 27.43 12.09 1.65
CA PRO A 346 27.73 13.42 2.21
C PRO A 346 26.64 14.48 2.00
N GLU A 347 25.89 14.39 0.90
CA GLU A 347 24.78 15.30 0.57
C GLU A 347 23.44 14.92 1.27
N ALA A 348 23.37 13.76 1.92
CA ALA A 348 22.13 13.27 2.53
C ALA A 348 21.90 13.90 3.90
N ARG A 349 20.70 14.43 4.15
CA ARG A 349 20.36 14.92 5.49
C ARG A 349 20.25 13.76 6.48
N HIS A 350 21.24 13.62 7.37
CA HIS A 350 21.25 12.64 8.45
C HIS A 350 20.47 13.15 9.67
N ARG A 351 19.59 12.31 10.23
CA ARG A 351 18.95 12.56 11.53
C ARG A 351 18.85 11.29 12.36
N TRP A 352 18.81 11.44 13.68
CA TRP A 352 18.57 10.31 14.59
C TRP A 352 17.07 10.03 14.77
N CYS A 353 16.75 8.77 15.06
CA CYS A 353 15.41 8.28 15.36
C CYS A 353 15.00 8.70 16.79
N LEU A 354 14.11 9.70 16.92
CA LEU A 354 13.62 10.14 18.23
C LEU A 354 13.06 8.96 19.06
N TRP A 355 12.35 8.00 18.47
CA TRP A 355 11.79 6.88 19.23
C TRP A 355 12.86 6.08 19.99
N GLN A 356 14.02 5.84 19.37
CA GLN A 356 15.15 5.17 20.03
C GLN A 356 15.78 6.06 21.12
N ILE A 357 15.79 7.39 20.93
CA ILE A 357 16.21 8.34 21.97
C ILE A 357 15.25 8.30 23.15
N MET A 358 13.93 8.35 22.93
CA MET A 358 12.91 8.24 24.01
C MET A 358 12.98 6.89 24.74
N LYS A 359 13.25 5.80 24.01
CA LYS A 359 13.50 4.48 24.60
C LYS A 359 14.79 4.46 25.44
N LYS A 360 15.88 5.09 24.96
CA LYS A 360 17.14 5.25 25.71
C LYS A 360 16.98 6.15 26.94
N ILE A 361 16.12 7.18 26.91
CA ILE A 361 15.81 8.08 28.04
C ILE A 361 15.36 7.30 29.28
N HIS A 362 14.33 6.45 29.17
CA HIS A 362 13.81 5.68 30.31
C HIS A 362 14.89 4.82 30.99
N GLY A 363 15.80 4.22 30.21
CA GLY A 363 16.93 3.45 30.72
C GLY A 363 18.00 4.33 31.37
N LYS A 364 18.41 5.43 30.72
CA LYS A 364 19.46 6.33 31.20
C LYS A 364 19.05 7.18 32.41
N LEU A 365 17.76 7.36 32.65
CA LEU A 365 17.22 8.07 33.83
C LEU A 365 16.65 7.14 34.91
N SER A 366 16.71 5.82 34.72
CA SER A 366 16.11 4.81 35.62
C SER A 366 16.55 4.92 37.09
N CYS A 367 17.79 5.35 37.35
CA CYS A 367 18.33 5.53 38.71
C CYS A 367 17.97 6.89 39.36
N HIS A 368 17.24 7.77 38.68
CA HIS A 368 16.91 9.10 39.20
C HIS A 368 15.60 9.08 40.00
N SER A 369 15.59 9.68 41.20
CA SER A 369 14.44 9.66 42.12
C SER A 369 13.14 10.20 41.51
N ASN A 370 13.24 11.17 40.59
CA ASN A 370 12.10 11.79 39.91
C ASN A 370 11.95 11.36 38.43
N ASN A 371 12.47 10.18 38.03
CA ASN A 371 12.56 9.72 36.63
C ASN A 371 11.30 9.98 35.77
N GLU A 372 10.12 9.61 36.26
CA GLU A 372 8.86 9.79 35.52
C GLU A 372 8.56 11.28 35.22
N GLN A 373 8.78 12.16 36.21
CA GLN A 373 8.56 13.59 36.06
C GLN A 373 9.61 14.25 35.16
N VAL A 374 10.87 13.81 35.23
CA VAL A 374 11.93 14.24 34.30
C VAL A 374 11.55 13.84 32.88
N THR A 375 11.14 12.58 32.69
CA THR A 375 10.77 12.04 31.37
C THR A 375 9.53 12.74 30.80
N ALA A 376 8.51 13.03 31.63
CA ALA A 376 7.34 13.81 31.21
C ALA A 376 7.72 15.26 30.82
N THR A 377 8.55 15.94 31.63
CA THR A 377 9.03 17.30 31.32
C THR A 377 9.87 17.31 30.03
N LEU A 378 10.67 16.26 29.80
CA LEU A 378 11.48 16.07 28.60
C LEU A 378 10.62 15.78 27.36
N MET A 379 9.57 14.98 27.49
CA MET A 379 8.57 14.78 26.43
C MET A 379 7.90 16.10 26.07
N GLN A 380 7.42 16.85 27.06
CA GLN A 380 6.81 18.17 26.87
C GLN A 380 7.76 19.12 26.13
N ALA A 381 9.02 19.24 26.58
CA ALA A 381 10.03 20.07 25.93
C ALA A 381 10.30 19.65 24.47
N VAL A 382 10.31 18.35 24.17
CA VAL A 382 10.63 17.82 22.82
C VAL A 382 9.46 17.93 21.84
N TYR A 383 8.23 17.66 22.28
CA TYR A 383 7.05 17.61 21.39
C TYR A 383 6.31 18.94 21.29
N ASP A 384 6.19 19.68 22.40
CA ASP A 384 5.28 20.83 22.50
C ASP A 384 5.98 22.18 22.25
N SER A 385 7.32 22.21 22.26
CA SER A 385 8.07 23.41 21.88
C SER A 385 7.83 23.73 20.40
N MET A 386 7.44 24.95 20.11
CA MET A 386 7.08 25.45 18.78
C MET A 386 8.25 26.16 18.08
N SER A 387 9.25 26.60 18.85
CA SER A 387 10.47 27.25 18.33
C SER A 387 11.76 26.66 18.92
N LYS A 388 12.89 26.93 18.25
CA LYS A 388 14.23 26.49 18.72
C LYS A 388 14.60 27.14 20.07
N GLY A 389 14.30 28.44 20.24
CA GLY A 389 14.57 29.16 21.49
C GLY A 389 13.67 28.69 22.65
N GLU A 390 12.44 28.31 22.36
CA GLU A 390 11.53 27.71 23.35
C GLU A 390 12.00 26.31 23.77
N PHE A 391 12.47 25.48 22.83
CA PHE A 391 13.13 24.21 23.17
C PHE A 391 14.35 24.44 24.05
N ASP A 392 15.25 25.34 23.67
CA ASP A 392 16.47 25.66 24.43
C ASP A 392 16.14 26.17 25.85
N PHE A 393 15.10 26.99 26.00
CA PHE A 393 14.60 27.47 27.29
C PHE A 393 13.96 26.37 28.15
N ASN A 394 13.05 25.57 27.58
CA ASN A 394 12.36 24.48 28.28
C ASN A 394 13.35 23.38 28.71
N TRP A 395 14.33 23.07 27.85
CA TRP A 395 15.45 22.19 28.19
C TRP A 395 16.29 22.75 29.34
N GLY A 396 16.68 24.03 29.27
CA GLY A 396 17.42 24.71 30.33
C GLY A 396 16.70 24.66 31.69
N GLN A 397 15.40 24.97 31.71
CA GLN A 397 14.58 24.85 32.91
C GLN A 397 14.52 23.42 33.46
N MET A 398 14.34 22.41 32.59
CA MET A 398 14.35 21.00 32.99
C MET A 398 15.68 20.58 33.65
N ILE A 399 16.81 20.93 33.02
CA ILE A 399 18.15 20.60 33.53
C ILE A 399 18.39 21.25 34.90
N GLN A 400 17.96 22.49 35.10
CA GLN A 400 18.05 23.18 36.40
C GLN A 400 17.13 22.57 37.45
N LYS A 401 15.83 22.44 37.15
CA LYS A 401 14.78 21.93 38.05
C LYS A 401 15.10 20.54 38.64
N TYR A 402 15.76 19.69 37.86
CA TYR A 402 16.09 18.32 38.25
C TYR A 402 17.58 18.10 38.56
N SER A 403 18.40 19.16 38.63
CA SER A 403 19.83 19.10 38.93
C SER A 403 20.63 18.14 38.03
N LEU A 404 20.35 18.17 36.73
CA LEU A 404 20.91 17.23 35.74
C LEU A 404 22.18 17.74 35.04
N GLN A 405 22.81 18.82 35.53
CA GLN A 405 23.94 19.49 34.88
C GLN A 405 25.16 18.57 34.69
N SER A 406 25.35 17.57 35.56
CA SER A 406 26.44 16.60 35.50
C SER A 406 26.21 15.43 34.53
N ASN A 407 25.02 15.34 33.90
CA ASN A 407 24.68 14.22 33.03
C ASN A 407 25.28 14.40 31.63
N ALA A 408 26.48 13.86 31.42
CA ALA A 408 27.21 13.93 30.15
C ALA A 408 26.44 13.39 28.93
N TRP A 409 25.52 12.42 29.13
CA TRP A 409 24.69 11.91 28.03
C TRP A 409 23.61 12.92 27.61
N LEU A 410 22.98 13.62 28.58
CA LEU A 410 22.05 14.71 28.27
C LEU A 410 22.77 15.90 27.61
N SER A 411 24.00 16.24 28.03
CA SER A 411 24.80 17.26 27.33
C SER A 411 25.03 16.88 25.87
N THR A 412 25.62 15.69 25.63
CA THR A 412 25.88 15.18 24.27
C THR A 412 24.62 15.16 23.39
N LEU A 413 23.47 14.83 23.99
CA LEU A 413 22.18 14.82 23.32
C LEU A 413 21.69 16.25 22.98
N TYR A 414 21.90 17.22 23.87
CA TYR A 414 21.57 18.63 23.65
C TYR A 414 22.45 19.30 22.59
N ASP A 415 23.75 19.01 22.58
CA ASP A 415 24.69 19.51 21.57
C ASP A 415 24.27 19.05 20.16
N ASN A 416 23.80 17.81 20.07
CA ASN A 416 23.28 17.20 18.85
C ASN A 416 21.78 17.45 18.59
N ARG A 417 21.12 18.37 19.30
CA ARG A 417 19.67 18.67 19.14
C ARG A 417 19.22 18.93 17.71
N HIS A 418 20.12 19.49 16.90
CA HIS A 418 19.93 19.74 15.48
C HIS A 418 19.58 18.48 14.65
N ARG A 419 19.92 17.28 15.15
CA ARG A 419 19.72 15.99 14.47
C ARG A 419 18.51 15.20 14.92
N TRP A 420 17.75 15.64 15.92
CA TRP A 420 16.70 14.78 16.50
C TRP A 420 15.48 15.52 17.06
N VAL A 421 15.63 16.78 17.45
CA VAL A 421 14.53 17.57 18.02
C VAL A 421 13.60 18.05 16.89
N PRO A 422 12.27 17.89 17.00
CA PRO A 422 11.30 18.25 15.96
C PRO A 422 11.47 19.66 15.37
N VAL A 423 11.67 20.70 16.20
CA VAL A 423 11.83 22.10 15.74
C VAL A 423 13.14 22.37 14.99
N HIS A 424 14.09 21.42 14.96
CA HIS A 424 15.28 21.50 14.14
C HIS A 424 15.17 20.73 12.83
N VAL A 425 14.49 19.57 12.80
CA VAL A 425 14.46 18.66 11.64
C VAL A 425 13.24 18.84 10.71
N LYS A 426 12.19 19.55 11.16
CA LYS A 426 10.96 19.79 10.38
C LYS A 426 11.13 20.70 9.15
N ASP A 427 12.31 21.28 8.91
CA ASP A 427 12.59 22.15 7.76
C ASP A 427 12.72 21.38 6.41
N SER A 428 12.79 20.05 6.49
CA SER A 428 13.12 19.14 5.39
C SER A 428 12.00 18.12 5.18
N PHE A 429 11.89 17.57 3.97
CA PHE A 429 10.91 16.52 3.69
C PHE A 429 11.38 15.15 4.18
N TRP A 430 10.57 14.50 5.02
CA TRP A 430 10.83 13.15 5.55
C TRP A 430 9.68 12.18 5.27
N ALA A 431 8.83 12.46 4.28
CA ALA A 431 7.65 11.64 3.93
C ALA A 431 6.65 11.41 5.09
N GLY A 432 6.68 12.24 6.14
CA GLY A 432 5.91 12.03 7.37
C GLY A 432 6.58 11.13 8.42
N MET A 433 7.76 10.57 8.13
CA MET A 433 8.49 9.67 9.03
C MET A 433 9.08 10.47 10.20
N SER A 434 8.37 10.58 11.34
CA SER A 434 8.92 11.20 12.56
C SER A 434 8.24 10.79 13.87
N THR A 435 9.10 10.69 14.88
CA THR A 435 8.91 11.16 16.27
C THR A 435 7.77 10.57 17.11
N THR A 436 6.51 10.68 16.71
CA THR A 436 5.36 10.11 17.42
C THR A 436 4.90 8.77 16.81
N GLN A 437 5.20 8.51 15.54
CA GLN A 437 5.21 7.14 15.03
C GLN A 437 6.33 6.36 15.71
N ARG A 438 6.00 5.16 16.20
CA ARG A 438 6.96 4.22 16.83
C ARG A 438 7.95 3.69 15.79
N SER A 439 8.84 2.78 16.18
CA SER A 439 9.63 1.92 15.26
C SER A 439 8.79 0.95 14.42
N GLU A 440 7.50 1.24 14.21
CA GLU A 440 6.56 0.43 13.43
C GLU A 440 7.02 0.26 11.98
N ASN A 441 7.79 1.19 11.39
CA ASN A 441 8.22 1.01 9.98
C ASN A 441 8.99 -0.30 9.71
N VAL A 442 9.88 -0.73 10.62
CA VAL A 442 10.57 -2.03 10.51
C VAL A 442 9.82 -3.10 11.30
N HIS A 443 9.30 -2.76 12.47
CA HIS A 443 8.60 -3.72 13.33
C HIS A 443 7.32 -4.24 12.69
N GLU A 444 6.42 -3.36 12.21
CA GLU A 444 5.21 -3.71 11.44
C GLU A 444 5.58 -4.48 10.16
N PHE A 445 6.76 -4.24 9.57
CA PHE A 445 7.16 -4.90 8.32
C PHE A 445 7.29 -6.42 8.48
N PHE A 446 7.94 -6.86 9.55
CA PHE A 446 8.19 -8.28 9.84
C PHE A 446 7.34 -8.83 11.01
N GLU A 447 6.40 -8.04 11.56
CA GLU A 447 5.55 -8.40 12.70
C GLU A 447 4.77 -9.70 12.47
N GLY A 448 4.83 -10.63 13.41
CA GLY A 448 4.19 -11.94 13.28
C GLY A 448 4.84 -12.88 12.25
N HIS A 449 5.81 -12.42 11.45
CA HIS A 449 6.64 -13.27 10.59
C HIS A 449 7.92 -13.69 11.32
N VAL A 450 8.67 -12.77 11.90
CA VAL A 450 10.03 -13.01 12.42
C VAL A 450 10.16 -12.62 13.89
N ASN A 451 11.05 -13.29 14.63
CA ASN A 451 11.40 -12.97 16.03
C ASN A 451 12.81 -13.47 16.37
N SER A 452 13.36 -13.10 17.53
CA SER A 452 14.70 -13.46 18.01
C SER A 452 14.97 -14.97 18.20
N LYS A 453 13.96 -15.84 18.07
CA LYS A 453 14.10 -17.31 18.09
C LYS A 453 14.06 -17.94 16.70
N THR A 454 13.95 -17.14 15.63
CA THR A 454 13.83 -17.59 14.24
C THR A 454 15.21 -17.81 13.63
N THR A 455 15.60 -19.06 13.37
CA THR A 455 16.92 -19.37 12.75
C THR A 455 17.03 -18.79 11.34
N LEU A 456 18.25 -18.62 10.81
CA LEU A 456 18.42 -17.94 9.52
C LEU A 456 17.74 -18.72 8.36
N LYS A 457 17.83 -20.05 8.35
CA LYS A 457 17.01 -20.90 7.47
C LYS A 457 15.49 -20.62 7.55
N GLN A 458 14.94 -20.44 8.75
CA GLN A 458 13.51 -20.09 8.93
C GLN A 458 13.20 -18.64 8.53
N PHE A 459 14.14 -17.71 8.73
CA PHE A 459 13.99 -16.32 8.33
C PHE A 459 13.79 -16.22 6.82
N VAL A 460 14.64 -16.89 6.03
CA VAL A 460 14.55 -16.94 4.55
C VAL A 460 13.15 -17.37 4.07
N GLU A 461 12.59 -18.44 4.63
CA GLU A 461 11.25 -18.92 4.26
C GLU A 461 10.12 -17.93 4.61
N ARG A 462 10.29 -17.15 5.68
CA ARG A 462 9.28 -16.19 6.16
C ARG A 462 9.45 -14.79 5.56
N TYR A 463 10.64 -14.46 5.05
CA TYR A 463 10.99 -13.22 4.37
C TYR A 463 10.21 -13.07 3.05
N ASP A 464 10.25 -14.07 2.16
CA ASP A 464 9.41 -14.14 0.94
C ASP A 464 7.92 -13.92 1.27
N LYS A 465 7.45 -14.48 2.39
CA LYS A 465 6.07 -14.35 2.85
C LYS A 465 5.75 -12.94 3.36
N ALA A 466 6.67 -12.29 4.07
CA ALA A 466 6.50 -10.92 4.57
C ALA A 466 6.40 -9.92 3.42
N LEU A 467 7.36 -10.01 2.48
CA LEU A 467 7.35 -9.21 1.25
C LEU A 467 6.03 -9.37 0.47
N LYS A 468 5.60 -10.63 0.25
CA LYS A 468 4.33 -10.93 -0.42
C LYS A 468 3.13 -10.28 0.28
N THR A 469 3.02 -10.42 1.59
CA THR A 469 1.90 -9.85 2.38
C THR A 469 1.88 -8.31 2.31
N LYS A 470 3.04 -7.66 2.24
CA LYS A 470 3.14 -6.20 2.10
C LYS A 470 2.77 -5.72 0.70
N VAL A 471 3.21 -6.41 -0.35
CA VAL A 471 2.78 -6.11 -1.73
C VAL A 471 1.28 -6.36 -1.94
N GLU A 472 0.72 -7.45 -1.38
CA GLU A 472 -0.72 -7.71 -1.41
C GLU A 472 -1.53 -6.61 -0.67
N LYS A 473 -1.00 -6.07 0.45
CA LYS A 473 -1.57 -4.93 1.18
C LYS A 473 -1.59 -3.65 0.33
N GLU A 474 -0.48 -3.33 -0.35
CA GLU A 474 -0.38 -2.15 -1.22
C GLU A 474 -1.31 -2.22 -2.43
N VAL A 475 -1.31 -3.35 -3.16
CA VAL A 475 -2.20 -3.55 -4.31
C VAL A 475 -3.68 -3.46 -3.91
N GLN A 476 -4.03 -3.97 -2.71
CA GLN A 476 -5.39 -3.84 -2.20
C GLN A 476 -5.75 -2.38 -1.85
N GLU A 477 -4.83 -1.56 -1.36
CA GLU A 477 -5.08 -0.15 -1.03
C GLU A 477 -5.05 0.79 -2.26
N ASP A 478 -4.29 0.45 -3.30
CA ASP A 478 -4.44 1.04 -4.64
C ASP A 478 -5.84 0.76 -5.18
N LEU A 479 -6.26 -0.51 -5.20
CA LEU A 479 -7.60 -0.90 -5.64
C LEU A 479 -8.68 -0.23 -4.78
N ASN A 480 -8.49 -0.08 -3.46
CA ASN A 480 -9.39 0.71 -2.62
C ASN A 480 -9.40 2.19 -3.01
N SER A 481 -8.26 2.79 -3.36
CA SER A 481 -8.11 4.20 -3.72
C SER A 481 -8.65 4.56 -5.11
N PHE A 482 -8.72 3.59 -6.03
CA PHE A 482 -9.38 3.75 -7.33
C PHE A 482 -10.88 3.41 -7.31
N ASN A 483 -11.31 2.43 -6.50
CA ASN A 483 -12.71 1.95 -6.51
C ASN A 483 -13.60 2.56 -5.43
N CYS A 484 -13.01 3.11 -4.36
CA CYS A 484 -13.69 3.74 -3.24
C CYS A 484 -13.06 5.13 -2.99
N TYR A 485 -13.82 6.04 -2.38
CA TYR A 485 -13.28 7.29 -1.86
C TYR A 485 -13.77 7.53 -0.42
N CYS A 486 -13.00 8.29 0.36
CA CYS A 486 -13.47 8.84 1.62
C CYS A 486 -14.27 10.13 1.33
N PRO A 487 -15.56 10.23 1.70
CA PRO A 487 -16.34 11.47 1.54
C PRO A 487 -15.67 12.67 2.23
N CYS A 488 -15.84 13.88 1.67
CA CYS A 488 -15.41 15.11 2.33
C CYS A 488 -16.22 15.36 3.60
N VAL A 489 -15.61 15.97 4.62
CA VAL A 489 -16.32 16.45 5.82
C VAL A 489 -16.81 17.90 5.66
N SER A 490 -16.19 18.68 4.76
CA SER A 490 -16.54 20.05 4.46
C SER A 490 -17.08 20.23 3.03
N HIS A 491 -17.48 21.45 2.71
CA HIS A 491 -17.82 21.90 1.36
C HIS A 491 -16.68 22.65 0.65
N TYR A 492 -15.47 22.69 1.22
CA TYR A 492 -14.34 23.40 0.61
C TYR A 492 -13.81 22.66 -0.63
N ASN A 493 -13.69 23.39 -1.74
CA ASN A 493 -13.17 22.85 -3.00
C ASN A 493 -11.72 22.33 -2.86
N ILE A 494 -10.91 22.91 -1.97
CA ILE A 494 -9.57 22.41 -1.63
C ILE A 494 -9.61 20.97 -1.08
N GLU A 495 -10.55 20.64 -0.17
CA GLU A 495 -10.67 19.26 0.36
C GLU A 495 -11.02 18.29 -0.78
N LYS A 496 -11.95 18.67 -1.66
CA LYS A 496 -12.34 17.89 -2.83
C LYS A 496 -11.19 17.70 -3.83
N GLN A 497 -10.35 18.72 -4.01
CA GLN A 497 -9.17 18.67 -4.88
C GLN A 497 -8.17 17.60 -4.37
N PHE A 498 -7.91 17.56 -3.05
CA PHE A 498 -7.08 16.51 -2.45
C PHE A 498 -7.75 15.12 -2.49
N GLN A 499 -9.06 15.01 -2.26
CA GLN A 499 -9.81 13.74 -2.40
C GLN A 499 -9.66 13.15 -3.81
N GLN A 500 -9.71 14.00 -4.84
CA GLN A 500 -9.56 13.58 -6.23
C GLN A 500 -8.12 13.12 -6.52
N ALA A 501 -7.10 13.87 -6.09
CA ALA A 501 -5.70 13.59 -6.41
C ALA A 501 -5.03 12.48 -5.55
N TYR A 502 -5.21 12.48 -4.23
CA TYR A 502 -4.43 11.64 -3.30
C TYR A 502 -5.00 10.23 -3.11
N THR A 503 -4.19 9.32 -2.56
CA THR A 503 -4.65 8.01 -2.06
C THR A 503 -5.62 8.16 -0.89
N ASN A 504 -6.45 7.14 -0.63
CA ASN A 504 -7.44 7.20 0.45
C ASN A 504 -6.83 7.33 1.85
N ASN A 505 -5.55 6.96 2.04
CA ASN A 505 -4.87 7.11 3.32
C ASN A 505 -4.29 8.52 3.49
N LYS A 506 -3.54 9.04 2.51
CA LYS A 506 -3.01 10.42 2.54
C LYS A 506 -4.12 11.48 2.52
N PHE A 507 -5.28 11.19 1.93
CA PHE A 507 -6.45 12.07 2.03
C PHE A 507 -7.08 12.11 3.44
N LYS A 508 -7.05 11.01 4.21
CA LYS A 508 -7.53 11.05 5.62
C LYS A 508 -6.70 12.01 6.46
N GLU A 509 -5.37 12.02 6.26
CA GLU A 509 -4.47 12.95 6.95
C GLU A 509 -4.82 14.42 6.64
N ILE A 510 -5.03 14.75 5.36
CA ILE A 510 -5.57 16.06 4.94
C ILE A 510 -6.93 16.34 5.60
N GLN A 511 -7.81 15.35 5.68
CA GLN A 511 -9.14 15.47 6.28
C GLN A 511 -9.09 15.70 7.80
N GLU A 512 -8.12 15.14 8.53
CA GLU A 512 -7.91 15.47 9.95
C GLU A 512 -7.45 16.93 10.11
N GLU A 513 -6.62 17.46 9.21
CA GLU A 513 -6.28 18.90 9.22
C GLU A 513 -7.51 19.78 8.92
N PHE A 514 -8.42 19.36 8.02
CA PHE A 514 -9.72 20.04 7.82
C PHE A 514 -10.66 19.96 9.03
N LYS A 515 -10.53 18.94 9.90
CA LYS A 515 -11.24 18.89 11.20
C LYS A 515 -10.55 19.77 12.25
N GLY A 516 -9.23 19.70 12.36
CA GLY A 516 -8.42 20.54 13.27
C GLY A 516 -8.59 22.03 13.00
N LYS A 517 -8.85 22.40 11.73
CA LYS A 517 -9.21 23.74 11.27
C LYS A 517 -10.44 24.35 11.97
N MET A 518 -11.27 23.57 12.67
CA MET A 518 -12.39 24.07 13.49
C MET A 518 -11.94 24.71 14.81
N PHE A 519 -10.74 24.39 15.28
CA PHE A 519 -10.12 24.96 16.49
C PHE A 519 -9.11 26.08 16.17
N CYS A 520 -9.08 26.54 14.92
CA CYS A 520 -8.11 27.52 14.39
C CYS A 520 -8.79 28.79 13.86
N TYR A 521 -8.30 29.95 14.30
CA TYR A 521 -8.74 31.28 13.82
C TYR A 521 -7.55 32.22 13.60
N VAL A 522 -7.69 33.15 12.64
CA VAL A 522 -6.72 34.24 12.47
C VAL A 522 -6.96 35.26 13.59
N HIS A 523 -5.90 35.60 14.33
CA HIS A 523 -5.92 36.57 15.41
C HIS A 523 -5.42 37.94 14.97
N SER A 524 -4.33 37.99 14.22
CA SER A 524 -3.77 39.23 13.66
C SER A 524 -3.24 39.02 12.24
N MET A 525 -3.09 40.13 11.51
CA MET A 525 -2.63 40.18 10.13
C MET A 525 -1.77 41.43 9.92
N LYS A 526 -0.66 41.28 9.23
CA LYS A 526 0.23 42.37 8.77
C LYS A 526 0.46 42.13 7.28
N GLU A 527 0.01 43.04 6.43
CA GLU A 527 0.09 42.90 4.97
C GLU A 527 0.86 44.10 4.40
N GLU A 528 1.94 43.80 3.66
CA GLU A 528 2.81 44.75 2.98
C GLU A 528 2.82 44.37 1.48
N ASP A 529 1.99 45.07 0.69
CA ASP A 529 1.74 44.88 -0.75
C ASP A 529 1.49 43.42 -1.22
N ASP A 530 2.55 42.63 -1.43
CA ASP A 530 2.50 41.24 -1.89
C ASP A 530 2.72 40.21 -0.76
N PHE A 531 3.20 40.65 0.41
CA PHE A 531 3.63 39.78 1.50
C PHE A 531 2.77 39.96 2.76
N GLY A 532 2.09 38.90 3.18
CA GLY A 532 1.31 38.87 4.41
C GLY A 532 1.90 37.94 5.48
N VAL A 533 1.96 38.45 6.71
CA VAL A 533 2.26 37.70 7.93
C VAL A 533 0.99 37.61 8.78
N TYR A 534 0.59 36.39 9.11
CA TYR A 534 -0.67 36.10 9.80
C TYR A 534 -0.41 35.29 11.07
N GLU A 535 -1.00 35.72 12.18
CA GLU A 535 -0.98 34.98 13.43
C GLU A 535 -2.26 34.15 13.51
N VAL A 536 -2.14 32.82 13.41
CA VAL A 536 -3.25 31.87 13.55
C VAL A 536 -3.15 31.25 14.93
N ILE A 537 -4.17 31.42 15.76
CA ILE A 537 -4.25 30.74 17.05
C ILE A 537 -4.99 29.42 16.88
N GLU A 538 -4.44 28.37 17.48
CA GLU A 538 -5.08 27.08 17.68
C GLU A 538 -5.41 26.89 19.17
N ASP A 539 -6.67 26.60 19.48
CA ASP A 539 -7.13 26.29 20.84
C ASP A 539 -6.93 24.78 21.09
N MET A 540 -5.83 24.40 21.75
CA MET A 540 -5.47 23.01 22.05
C MET A 540 -5.99 22.55 23.43
N VAL A 541 -6.41 21.28 23.52
CA VAL A 541 -6.81 20.64 24.79
C VAL A 541 -5.64 19.79 25.29
N VAL A 542 -5.09 20.17 26.45
CA VAL A 542 -4.06 19.39 27.14
C VAL A 542 -4.70 18.16 27.82
N GLU A 543 -3.95 17.06 27.97
CA GLU A 543 -4.45 15.88 28.70
C GLU A 543 -4.94 16.26 30.11
N ASN A 544 -5.99 15.57 30.57
CA ASN A 544 -6.88 15.92 31.69
C ASN A 544 -7.94 17.01 31.42
N GLY A 545 -7.90 17.73 30.29
CA GLY A 545 -9.03 18.56 29.82
C GLY A 545 -9.39 19.78 30.68
N LEU A 546 -8.53 20.17 31.61
CA LEU A 546 -8.75 21.26 32.57
C LEU A 546 -8.29 22.65 32.07
N SER A 547 -7.60 22.71 30.92
CA SER A 547 -7.06 23.95 30.35
C SER A 547 -7.01 23.91 28.82
N ASN A 548 -7.57 24.94 28.18
CA ASN A 548 -7.34 25.22 26.77
C ASN A 548 -6.03 26.00 26.62
N GLN A 549 -4.99 25.38 26.08
CA GLN A 549 -3.75 26.08 25.73
C GLN A 549 -3.90 26.72 24.35
N LYS A 550 -3.76 28.04 24.28
CA LYS A 550 -3.78 28.78 23.01
C LYS A 550 -2.37 28.82 22.43
N VAL A 551 -2.16 28.14 21.32
CA VAL A 551 -0.85 28.09 20.62
C VAL A 551 -0.91 28.98 19.39
N CYS A 552 0.04 29.92 19.27
CA CYS A 552 0.11 30.85 18.13
C CYS A 552 1.07 30.34 17.05
N PHE A 553 0.59 30.32 15.80
CA PHE A 553 1.32 29.91 14.62
C PHE A 553 1.46 31.08 13.65
N THR A 554 2.67 31.31 13.15
CA THR A 554 2.91 32.31 12.11
C THR A 554 2.77 31.66 10.74
N VAL A 555 1.80 32.12 9.96
CA VAL A 555 1.64 31.76 8.55
C VAL A 555 2.12 32.92 7.70
N TYR A 556 3.01 32.63 6.76
CA TYR A 556 3.51 33.57 5.75
C TYR A 556 2.80 33.26 4.44
N PHE A 557 2.30 34.27 3.74
CA PHE A 557 1.69 34.11 2.43
C PHE A 557 2.09 35.25 1.49
N LYS A 558 2.77 34.90 0.40
CA LYS A 558 3.10 35.79 -0.71
C LYS A 558 2.11 35.58 -1.85
N GLN A 559 1.38 36.62 -2.25
CA GLN A 559 0.17 36.45 -3.05
C GLN A 559 0.46 36.18 -4.53
N ALA A 560 1.38 36.92 -5.16
CA ALA A 560 1.71 36.82 -6.58
C ALA A 560 2.30 35.45 -6.98
N GLU A 561 3.15 34.87 -6.13
CA GLU A 561 3.75 33.54 -6.34
C GLU A 561 2.87 32.40 -5.76
N PHE A 562 1.77 32.76 -5.10
CA PHE A 562 0.98 31.89 -4.23
C PHE A 562 1.88 31.03 -3.32
N ASP A 563 2.82 31.64 -2.60
CA ASP A 563 3.72 30.92 -1.70
C ASP A 563 3.26 31.05 -0.26
N VAL A 564 2.71 29.97 0.29
CA VAL A 564 2.24 29.87 1.68
C VAL A 564 3.11 28.90 2.47
N ARG A 565 3.55 29.32 3.66
CA ARG A 565 4.42 28.58 4.59
C ARG A 565 3.95 28.79 6.03
N CYS A 566 4.13 27.83 6.93
CA CYS A 566 3.71 27.95 8.34
C CYS A 566 4.85 27.58 9.30
N SER A 567 4.92 28.23 10.46
CA SER A 567 5.86 27.89 11.54
C SER A 567 5.77 26.42 11.99
N CYS A 568 4.63 25.75 11.82
CA CYS A 568 4.48 24.31 12.13
C CYS A 568 5.24 23.38 11.16
N ARG A 569 5.58 23.86 9.95
CA ARG A 569 6.32 23.17 8.90
C ARG A 569 5.75 21.83 8.40
N LEU A 570 4.45 21.56 8.60
CA LEU A 570 3.85 20.28 8.21
C LEU A 570 3.95 19.99 6.70
N PHE A 571 3.88 21.02 5.85
CA PHE A 571 3.97 20.84 4.41
C PHE A 571 5.41 20.50 3.97
N GLU A 572 6.39 21.23 4.49
CA GLU A 572 7.80 20.96 4.28
C GLU A 572 8.18 19.56 4.78
N PHE A 573 7.66 19.17 5.94
CA PHE A 573 7.94 17.90 6.61
C PHE A 573 7.29 16.66 5.95
N GLN A 574 6.03 16.76 5.54
CA GLN A 574 5.16 15.63 5.18
C GLN A 574 4.40 15.80 3.86
N GLY A 575 4.47 16.98 3.21
CA GLY A 575 3.76 17.25 1.95
C GLY A 575 2.25 17.44 2.10
N ILE A 576 1.81 17.85 3.29
CA ILE A 576 0.41 18.01 3.69
C ILE A 576 0.21 19.43 4.23
N LEU A 577 -0.81 20.13 3.72
CA LEU A 577 -1.17 21.46 4.21
C LEU A 577 -1.79 21.34 5.61
N CYS A 578 -1.26 22.07 6.57
CA CYS A 578 -1.80 22.12 7.92
C CYS A 578 -3.09 22.94 8.02
N ARG A 579 -3.84 22.68 9.10
CA ARG A 579 -4.98 23.44 9.60
C ARG A 579 -4.76 24.95 9.65
N HIS A 580 -3.55 25.43 9.91
CA HIS A 580 -3.20 26.86 9.96
C HIS A 580 -3.20 27.49 8.56
N ILE A 581 -2.56 26.81 7.59
CA ILE A 581 -2.58 27.21 6.18
C ILE A 581 -4.00 27.11 5.63
N ILE A 582 -4.70 26.00 5.88
CA ILE A 582 -6.10 25.83 5.45
C ILE A 582 -6.98 26.94 6.05
N THR A 583 -6.76 27.34 7.31
CA THR A 583 -7.46 28.49 7.91
C THR A 583 -7.23 29.78 7.14
N LEU A 584 -5.97 30.16 6.89
CA LEU A 584 -5.66 31.37 6.13
C LEU A 584 -6.25 31.32 4.71
N LEU A 585 -6.09 30.21 4.00
CA LEU A 585 -6.62 30.03 2.64
C LEU A 585 -8.15 30.16 2.59
N THR A 586 -8.87 29.65 3.60
CA THR A 586 -10.33 29.85 3.68
C THR A 586 -10.73 31.29 3.95
N VAL A 587 -9.94 32.05 4.73
CA VAL A 587 -10.17 33.48 4.99
C VAL A 587 -9.86 34.34 3.76
N LYS A 588 -8.80 34.00 3.01
CA LYS A 588 -8.42 34.63 1.74
C LYS A 588 -9.27 34.18 0.54
N GLY A 589 -10.37 33.45 0.75
CA GLY A 589 -11.32 33.08 -0.31
C GLY A 589 -10.76 32.09 -1.36
N VAL A 590 -9.72 31.34 -1.04
CA VAL A 590 -9.06 30.43 -1.99
C VAL A 590 -9.87 29.15 -2.16
N TYR A 591 -10.26 28.86 -3.41
CA TYR A 591 -11.05 27.66 -3.75
C TYR A 591 -10.20 26.46 -4.17
N LEU A 592 -9.04 26.67 -4.78
CA LEU A 592 -8.15 25.61 -5.27
C LEU A 592 -6.70 26.00 -4.98
N VAL A 593 -5.85 25.03 -4.64
CA VAL A 593 -4.41 25.25 -4.48
C VAL A 593 -3.65 24.89 -5.77
N PRO A 594 -2.56 25.59 -6.13
CA PRO A 594 -1.71 25.24 -7.24
C PRO A 594 -1.04 23.87 -7.07
N GLN A 595 -0.66 23.26 -8.19
CA GLN A 595 -0.14 21.89 -8.25
C GLN A 595 1.11 21.67 -7.37
N LYS A 596 1.87 22.73 -7.03
CA LYS A 596 3.04 22.65 -6.11
C LYS A 596 2.69 22.14 -4.71
N TYR A 597 1.44 22.28 -4.26
CA TYR A 597 0.95 21.74 -2.99
C TYR A 597 0.28 20.36 -3.10
N ILE A 598 0.19 19.78 -4.31
CA ILE A 598 -0.42 18.47 -4.58
C ILE A 598 0.68 17.53 -5.09
N LEU A 599 1.42 16.95 -4.15
CA LEU A 599 2.65 16.22 -4.45
C LEU A 599 2.37 14.91 -5.22
N PRO A 600 3.11 14.62 -6.31
CA PRO A 600 3.10 13.32 -6.99
C PRO A 600 3.37 12.14 -6.05
N ARG A 601 4.12 12.38 -4.97
CA ARG A 601 4.42 11.43 -3.89
C ARG A 601 3.18 10.75 -3.29
N TRP A 602 2.09 11.49 -3.16
CA TRP A 602 0.84 11.06 -2.52
C TRP A 602 -0.32 10.81 -3.50
N ARG A 603 -0.10 11.07 -4.80
CA ARG A 603 -1.09 10.90 -5.86
C ARG A 603 -1.36 9.43 -6.16
N LYS A 604 -2.65 9.08 -6.29
CA LYS A 604 -3.08 7.71 -6.68
C LYS A 604 -2.94 7.45 -8.19
N ASP A 605 -3.06 8.48 -9.01
CA ASP A 605 -3.03 8.40 -10.47
C ASP A 605 -1.62 8.42 -11.09
N PHE A 606 -0.58 8.56 -10.26
CA PHE A 606 0.81 8.54 -10.70
C PHE A 606 1.30 7.10 -10.95
N ARG A 607 1.73 6.78 -12.18
CA ARG A 607 2.33 5.49 -12.54
C ARG A 607 3.73 5.37 -11.91
N ARG A 608 4.08 4.19 -11.37
CA ARG A 608 5.36 3.93 -10.67
C ARG A 608 6.00 2.66 -11.21
N GLU A 609 7.33 2.63 -11.33
CA GLU A 609 8.02 1.49 -11.97
C GLU A 609 7.81 0.17 -11.24
N HIS A 610 7.79 0.16 -9.91
CA HIS A 610 7.65 -1.07 -9.12
C HIS A 610 6.31 -1.79 -9.33
N THR A 611 5.26 -1.09 -9.76
CA THR A 611 3.98 -1.73 -10.10
C THR A 611 4.01 -2.48 -11.44
N LYS A 612 5.08 -2.34 -12.24
CA LYS A 612 5.36 -3.17 -13.43
C LYS A 612 6.16 -4.44 -13.11
N VAL A 613 6.85 -4.51 -11.97
CA VAL A 613 7.75 -5.62 -11.61
C VAL A 613 6.98 -6.92 -11.36
N LYS A 614 7.52 -8.05 -11.84
CA LYS A 614 6.95 -9.37 -11.57
C LYS A 614 7.29 -9.81 -10.14
N VAL A 615 6.28 -9.82 -9.28
CA VAL A 615 6.37 -10.36 -7.91
C VAL A 615 6.51 -11.89 -7.98
N SER A 616 7.72 -12.44 -7.71
CA SER A 616 8.02 -13.87 -7.87
C SER A 616 8.05 -14.70 -6.57
N TYR A 617 7.71 -14.13 -5.41
CA TYR A 617 7.77 -14.83 -4.12
C TYR A 617 7.01 -16.17 -4.17
N ASN A 618 7.70 -17.23 -3.76
CA ASN A 618 7.68 -18.53 -4.43
C ASN A 618 6.30 -19.23 -4.61
N ASN A 619 6.25 -20.09 -5.64
CA ASN A 619 5.06 -20.78 -6.16
C ASN A 619 4.14 -21.42 -5.10
N TRP A 620 2.82 -21.29 -5.29
CA TRP A 620 1.91 -22.41 -5.56
C TRP A 620 0.51 -21.92 -6.02
N ASN A 621 -0.31 -22.84 -6.56
CA ASN A 621 -1.68 -22.61 -7.06
C ASN A 621 -1.86 -21.58 -8.19
N SER A 622 -0.88 -21.44 -9.08
CA SER A 622 -1.15 -21.04 -10.47
C SER A 622 -1.21 -22.29 -11.33
N THR A 623 -2.33 -22.51 -12.04
CA THR A 623 -2.41 -23.62 -13.02
C THR A 623 -1.51 -23.32 -14.24
N PRO A 624 -1.19 -24.31 -15.09
CA PRO A 624 -0.41 -24.06 -16.30
C PRO A 624 -1.04 -23.00 -17.22
N GLU A 625 -2.38 -22.88 -17.21
CA GLU A 625 -3.15 -21.87 -17.93
C GLU A 625 -2.91 -20.47 -17.34
N MET A 626 -2.85 -20.35 -16.01
CA MET A 626 -2.51 -19.09 -15.34
C MET A 626 -1.06 -18.67 -15.63
N GLN A 627 -0.12 -19.62 -15.69
CA GLN A 627 1.28 -19.33 -16.03
C GLN A 627 1.43 -18.89 -17.49
N ARG A 628 0.75 -19.57 -18.43
CA ARG A 628 0.70 -19.16 -19.85
C ARG A 628 0.04 -17.79 -20.01
N ASN A 629 -1.07 -17.54 -19.32
CA ASN A 629 -1.75 -16.25 -19.36
C ASN A 629 -0.91 -15.11 -18.73
N ASP A 630 -0.16 -15.36 -17.65
CA ASP A 630 0.78 -14.40 -17.06
C ASP A 630 1.88 -14.01 -18.05
N LEU A 631 2.46 -15.00 -18.73
CA LEU A 631 3.50 -14.79 -19.74
C LEU A 631 2.98 -13.99 -20.95
N ILE A 632 1.82 -14.37 -21.49
CA ILE A 632 1.17 -13.68 -22.62
C ILE A 632 0.82 -12.24 -22.21
N SER A 633 0.14 -12.05 -21.08
CA SER A 633 -0.25 -10.71 -20.57
C SER A 633 0.95 -9.78 -20.43
N LYS A 634 2.11 -10.30 -19.99
CA LYS A 634 3.34 -9.51 -19.83
C LYS A 634 4.00 -9.14 -21.15
N ARG A 635 4.02 -10.04 -22.14
CA ARG A 635 4.48 -9.70 -23.50
C ARG A 635 3.53 -8.71 -24.18
N SER A 636 2.22 -8.87 -24.01
CA SER A 636 1.20 -7.91 -24.48
C SER A 636 1.33 -6.54 -23.80
N ALA A 637 1.69 -6.48 -22.51
CA ALA A 637 1.90 -5.21 -21.81
C ALA A 637 3.12 -4.44 -22.36
N MET A 638 4.23 -5.12 -22.64
CA MET A 638 5.40 -4.50 -23.32
C MET A 638 5.04 -3.99 -24.72
N PHE A 639 4.19 -4.73 -25.44
CA PHE A 639 3.73 -4.37 -26.77
C PHE A 639 2.78 -3.16 -26.76
N ALA A 640 1.89 -3.06 -25.76
CA ALA A 640 1.06 -1.89 -25.52
C ALA A 640 1.88 -0.66 -25.06
N ASP A 641 2.89 -0.85 -24.20
CA ASP A 641 3.84 0.21 -23.83
C ASP A 641 4.59 0.73 -25.07
N PHE A 642 4.99 -0.14 -26.02
CA PHE A 642 5.57 0.29 -27.31
C PHE A 642 4.58 1.16 -28.11
N GLY A 643 3.34 0.69 -28.28
CA GLY A 643 2.29 1.46 -28.99
C GLY A 643 2.12 2.87 -28.42
N CYS A 644 2.07 2.99 -27.09
CA CYS A 644 1.90 4.27 -26.39
C CYS A 644 3.06 5.28 -26.52
N THR A 645 4.14 4.98 -27.26
CA THR A 645 5.27 5.91 -27.45
C THR A 645 5.08 6.92 -28.58
N SER A 646 4.31 6.60 -29.62
CA SER A 646 3.95 7.51 -30.71
C SER A 646 2.67 7.06 -31.43
N GLU A 647 2.08 7.95 -32.22
CA GLU A 647 0.90 7.65 -33.02
C GLU A 647 1.21 6.62 -34.14
N GLU A 648 2.40 6.72 -34.75
CA GLU A 648 2.92 5.71 -35.70
C GLU A 648 3.11 4.35 -35.03
N ASN A 649 3.71 4.30 -33.83
CA ASN A 649 3.90 3.05 -33.09
C ASN A 649 2.56 2.46 -32.61
N THR A 650 1.56 3.31 -32.33
CA THR A 650 0.18 2.86 -32.08
C THR A 650 -0.40 2.16 -33.31
N GLN A 651 -0.27 2.73 -34.51
CA GLN A 651 -0.78 2.09 -35.73
C GLN A 651 -0.05 0.76 -36.02
N ILE A 652 1.28 0.74 -35.93
CA ILE A 652 2.09 -0.49 -36.09
C ILE A 652 1.67 -1.57 -35.09
N ALA A 653 1.34 -1.18 -33.85
CA ALA A 653 0.86 -2.12 -32.85
C ALA A 653 -0.53 -2.69 -33.19
N LEU A 654 -1.46 -1.85 -33.65
CA LEU A 654 -2.80 -2.27 -34.06
C LEU A 654 -2.77 -3.18 -35.30
N ASP A 655 -2.01 -2.81 -36.33
CA ASP A 655 -1.88 -3.59 -37.58
C ASP A 655 -1.34 -5.00 -37.31
N PHE A 656 -0.36 -5.14 -36.41
CA PHE A 656 0.19 -6.44 -36.02
C PHE A 656 -0.78 -7.27 -35.18
N ILE A 657 -1.58 -6.64 -34.30
CA ILE A 657 -2.66 -7.31 -33.57
C ILE A 657 -3.71 -7.84 -34.56
N GLU A 658 -4.10 -7.05 -35.56
CA GLU A 658 -5.07 -7.45 -36.58
C GLU A 658 -4.53 -8.58 -37.47
N GLN A 659 -3.27 -8.51 -37.91
CA GLN A 659 -2.60 -9.61 -38.63
C GLN A 659 -2.56 -10.91 -37.80
N PHE A 660 -2.29 -10.82 -36.50
CA PHE A 660 -2.33 -11.96 -35.59
C PHE A 660 -3.76 -12.51 -35.44
N ARG A 661 -4.75 -11.62 -35.29
CA ARG A 661 -6.17 -11.95 -35.17
C ARG A 661 -6.69 -12.70 -36.39
N GLN A 662 -6.39 -12.19 -37.59
CA GLN A 662 -6.74 -12.82 -38.87
C GLN A 662 -6.05 -14.19 -39.04
N LYS A 663 -4.74 -14.27 -38.76
CA LYS A 663 -3.94 -15.49 -38.90
C LYS A 663 -4.44 -16.66 -38.04
N PHE A 664 -5.04 -16.38 -36.89
CA PHE A 664 -5.59 -17.40 -35.97
C PHE A 664 -7.13 -17.39 -35.91
N ASN A 665 -7.79 -16.66 -36.81
CA ASN A 665 -9.25 -16.53 -36.92
C ASN A 665 -9.95 -16.21 -35.58
N ILE A 666 -9.39 -15.27 -34.83
CA ILE A 666 -9.88 -14.85 -33.50
C ILE A 666 -10.99 -13.80 -33.68
N ALA A 667 -12.10 -13.96 -32.95
CA ALA A 667 -13.19 -13.00 -32.96
C ALA A 667 -12.77 -11.67 -32.31
N ASP A 668 -13.13 -10.55 -32.93
CA ASP A 668 -12.86 -9.21 -32.41
C ASP A 668 -14.01 -8.73 -31.51
N PRO A 669 -13.76 -8.29 -30.26
CA PRO A 669 -14.74 -7.57 -29.45
C PRO A 669 -14.88 -6.09 -29.83
N LEU A 670 -14.00 -5.56 -30.69
CA LEU A 670 -14.01 -4.19 -31.17
C LEU A 670 -14.39 -4.12 -32.66
N ASN A 671 -14.93 -2.97 -33.07
CA ASN A 671 -15.14 -2.61 -34.46
C ASN A 671 -13.87 -1.94 -35.04
N VAL A 672 -13.78 -1.81 -36.36
CA VAL A 672 -12.63 -1.32 -37.15
C VAL A 672 -12.02 0.01 -36.64
N ASN A 673 -12.79 0.83 -35.94
CA ASN A 673 -12.36 2.11 -35.35
C ASN A 673 -11.98 2.02 -33.85
N GLY A 674 -11.69 0.82 -33.33
CA GLY A 674 -11.24 0.61 -31.95
C GLY A 674 -12.32 0.75 -30.86
N GLN A 675 -13.60 0.83 -31.23
CA GLN A 675 -14.72 0.95 -30.29
C GLN A 675 -15.41 -0.41 -30.03
N PRO A 676 -15.97 -0.67 -28.82
CA PRO A 676 -16.73 -1.89 -28.54
C PRO A 676 -17.92 -2.08 -29.48
N ILE A 677 -18.18 -3.32 -29.89
CA ILE A 677 -19.31 -3.66 -30.77
C ILE A 677 -20.65 -3.56 -30.00
N PHE A 678 -21.30 -2.40 -30.08
CA PHE A 678 -22.70 -2.23 -29.68
C PHE A 678 -23.62 -2.41 -30.90
N SER A 679 -24.44 -3.47 -30.89
CA SER A 679 -25.45 -3.73 -31.92
C SER A 679 -26.68 -2.83 -31.76
N TYR A 680 -26.62 -1.63 -32.34
CA TYR A 680 -27.79 -0.78 -32.51
C TYR A 680 -28.72 -1.34 -33.60
N HIS A 681 -29.93 -1.73 -33.22
CA HIS A 681 -31.02 -1.96 -34.17
C HIS A 681 -31.62 -0.60 -34.58
N GLU A 682 -31.69 -0.31 -35.88
CA GLU A 682 -32.26 0.96 -36.39
C GLU A 682 -33.77 1.07 -36.15
N MET A 683 -34.21 2.19 -35.54
CA MET A 683 -35.53 2.79 -35.78
C MET A 683 -35.49 4.30 -35.50
N GLY A 684 -35.92 5.12 -36.48
CA GLY A 684 -36.23 6.54 -36.30
C GLY A 684 -35.26 7.50 -36.98
N HIS A 685 -35.68 8.13 -38.09
CA HIS A 685 -34.86 9.07 -38.85
C HIS A 685 -34.79 10.47 -38.23
N ILE A 686 -33.58 11.06 -38.26
CA ILE A 686 -33.38 12.52 -38.33
C ILE A 686 -32.41 12.77 -39.49
N LYS A 687 -32.75 13.66 -40.42
CA LYS A 687 -31.84 14.20 -41.43
C LYS A 687 -31.70 15.69 -41.22
N VAL A 688 -30.48 16.14 -40.92
CA VAL A 688 -30.10 17.56 -40.96
C VAL A 688 -29.17 17.74 -42.16
N CYS A 689 -29.64 18.47 -43.17
CA CYS A 689 -28.85 18.79 -44.35
C CYS A 689 -28.35 20.24 -44.21
N LEU A 690 -27.06 20.41 -43.90
CA LEU A 690 -26.40 21.70 -44.09
C LEU A 690 -26.15 21.88 -45.59
N LEU A 691 -26.87 22.81 -46.21
CA LEU A 691 -26.56 23.30 -47.56
C LEU A 691 -25.43 24.34 -47.45
N GLU A 692 -24.27 24.05 -48.02
CA GLU A 692 -23.19 25.03 -48.16
C GLU A 692 -23.57 26.06 -49.24
N ALA A 693 -24.21 27.14 -48.81
CA ALA A 693 -24.58 28.25 -49.68
C ALA A 693 -23.32 29.03 -50.12
N THR A 694 -22.93 28.87 -51.38
CA THR A 694 -21.74 29.50 -51.99
C THR A 694 -21.98 30.96 -52.41
N ASN A 695 -22.58 31.77 -51.54
CA ASN A 695 -22.43 33.23 -51.56
C ASN A 695 -22.92 33.91 -50.26
N SER A 696 -22.46 35.15 -50.04
CA SER A 696 -22.63 35.87 -48.76
C SER A 696 -23.81 36.85 -48.75
N ALA A 697 -25.05 36.33 -48.76
CA ALA A 697 -26.25 37.03 -48.27
C ALA A 697 -27.31 36.00 -47.88
N ASP A 698 -27.97 36.22 -46.74
CA ASP A 698 -28.96 35.35 -46.06
C ASP A 698 -28.45 33.99 -45.52
N ARG A 699 -28.96 33.61 -44.34
CA ARG A 699 -28.55 32.41 -43.57
C ARG A 699 -29.75 31.68 -42.95
N SER A 700 -30.79 31.42 -43.73
CA SER A 700 -31.91 30.61 -43.26
C SER A 700 -31.51 29.14 -43.07
N LEU A 701 -31.79 28.57 -41.90
CA LEU A 701 -31.50 27.19 -41.52
C LEU A 701 -32.80 26.38 -41.40
N GLU A 702 -32.98 25.40 -42.28
CA GLU A 702 -34.17 24.53 -42.27
C GLU A 702 -33.95 23.24 -41.48
N ILE A 703 -34.93 22.87 -40.65
CA ILE A 703 -34.95 21.60 -39.92
C ILE A 703 -36.25 20.85 -40.23
N SER A 704 -36.13 19.63 -40.76
CA SER A 704 -37.26 18.79 -41.16
C SER A 704 -37.55 17.69 -40.14
N PHE A 705 -38.74 17.72 -39.54
CA PHE A 705 -39.27 16.69 -38.65
C PHE A 705 -40.43 15.95 -39.31
N GLY A 706 -40.12 14.90 -40.08
CA GLY A 706 -41.09 14.19 -40.91
C GLY A 706 -41.71 15.13 -41.94
N ASN A 707 -43.03 15.15 -42.06
CA ASN A 707 -43.77 15.98 -43.03
C ASN A 707 -43.92 17.45 -42.59
N ARG A 708 -42.98 18.00 -41.80
CA ARG A 708 -42.95 19.41 -41.37
C ARG A 708 -41.53 19.95 -41.45
N THR A 709 -41.34 21.00 -42.25
CA THR A 709 -40.13 21.82 -42.28
C THR A 709 -40.33 23.05 -41.39
N ILE A 710 -39.31 23.40 -40.61
CA ILE A 710 -39.23 24.67 -39.88
C ILE A 710 -38.02 25.42 -40.41
N SER A 711 -38.27 26.53 -41.10
CA SER A 711 -37.25 27.44 -41.63
C SER A 711 -36.98 28.52 -40.59
N ILE A 712 -35.77 28.57 -40.04
CA ILE A 712 -35.31 29.63 -39.13
C ILE A 712 -34.54 30.65 -39.96
N VAL A 713 -35.00 31.90 -40.02
CA VAL A 713 -34.33 33.01 -40.73
C VAL A 713 -33.46 33.81 -39.76
#